data_AF-A0A7S1QMD1-F1
#
_entry.id   AF-A0A7S1QMD1-F1
#
_cell.length_a   1.000
_cell.length_b   1.000
_cell.length_c   1.000
_cell.angle_alpha   90.00
_cell.angle_beta   90.00
_cell.angle_gamma   90.00
#
_symmetry.space_group_name_H-M   'P 1'
#
loop_
_entity.id
_entity.type
_entity.pdbx_description
1 polymer ?
#
loop_
_entity_poly.entity_id
_entity_poly.type
_entity_poly.pdbx_seq_one_letter_code
_entity_poly.pdbx_strand_id
1 'polypeptide(L)'
;TPAPLEGGPPAPQEAKESAAEQMSGEELDAVGTAGIAMELAKSLGVALQSPDEDFFSSGGTSVTAATLVSKLRQLGKRNECLMCLNRVAVRDIYESRTMGKLAELLDARRLWVGKTNSTLTLTASQSADALGTERFYLVFLMQVVWILTEMGLLFMGLVRLLIWAHTLKLPAGVKYAVAAALVVGLLPLVILVQSLLILVFKKVTCFRPRNQRRIQLWSLHYFRWWAVHHMQELIPTMLIAGTPFASYWAWLMGAKVGRGVMLWTVPKNADLELLELGDGVNVGQETYFNTTVAEKGMLVLGPIEVGAGASLGCRVNVARGAVVAAGASVDDLTHVTRHFRSPAADIEAGFSSASEQQDLPQEAAQTVSWSVALAMLPAIGVVLSLYSFVLPVSLASFVMIPVNKAIFLLPATAGFILWFILQCVVVQVMSFLLVIALKWLFVGRLGPGSFTVGSLKYLRFWFMQNLVGYSGSWLPLTCMTTFYPVLMRLLGSSIGLKAEIGSFTFGYCPDLLVVGRGAFLADRCSVGGVRMRGGVCELKRTVLGERSFVGNLAVVKAGSVVEEDVLVGIMSAAPQDLPAGTSWLGVPPIRLPSRQKESCGSKDRFSYSPGVPVFLGRLVFDFVRAQVPGLAISLFLFSFTLGPEVLMTQRAYEEVPGLEDGIKKMAEQTNVSVFWIWRITMLPYSENLPHNVGFWIGVWAWGVLCVLLTVLFITLVKWVSTCGRLRPGSHFLYSFRVNMVSLNLALTCITFPIFLLMQGTPLVGIYMRMLGAKVGRRAFINSIYVMNEMDLMSIGDDVCINRSALLGTHTFEDRVMKIDRIVLEDSTAVGCESAVMRGSALRERAVLEDSTLCMVGEELLRGRHRGCPSSRCA
;
A
#
# COMPACT_ATOMS: atom_id res chain seq x y z
N THR A 1 -13.01 -31.34 -4.97
CA THR A 1 -13.40 -29.95 -5.27
C THR A 1 -14.84 -29.75 -4.80
N PRO A 2 -15.12 -28.93 -3.78
CA PRO A 2 -16.48 -28.46 -3.59
C PRO A 2 -16.76 -27.42 -4.68
N ALA A 3 -17.89 -27.57 -5.39
CA ALA A 3 -18.36 -26.62 -6.38
C ALA A 3 -18.45 -25.18 -5.80
N PRO A 4 -18.32 -24.14 -6.63
CA PRO A 4 -18.70 -22.78 -6.22
C PRO A 4 -20.10 -22.82 -5.59
N LEU A 5 -20.35 -21.96 -4.61
CA LEU A 5 -21.71 -21.76 -4.11
C LEU A 5 -22.59 -21.34 -5.30
N GLU A 6 -23.34 -22.29 -5.86
CA GLU A 6 -24.52 -21.99 -6.65
C GLU A 6 -25.47 -21.24 -5.70
N GLY A 7 -25.66 -19.95 -5.97
CA GLY A 7 -26.24 -19.01 -5.02
C GLY A 7 -25.36 -17.79 -4.72
N GLY A 8 -24.41 -17.44 -5.60
CA GLY A 8 -24.00 -16.03 -5.67
C GLY A 8 -25.24 -15.15 -5.93
N PRO A 9 -25.22 -13.85 -5.56
CA PRO A 9 -26.18 -12.93 -6.14
C PRO A 9 -26.08 -13.11 -7.66
N PRO A 10 -27.21 -13.10 -8.39
CA PRO A 10 -27.17 -13.27 -9.83
C PRO A 10 -26.07 -12.34 -10.37
N ALA A 11 -25.18 -12.86 -11.24
CA ALA A 11 -24.41 -12.01 -12.14
C ALA A 11 -25.38 -10.92 -12.60
N PRO A 12 -25.04 -9.61 -12.54
CA PRO A 12 -26.02 -8.56 -12.74
C PRO A 12 -26.82 -8.97 -13.95
N GLN A 13 -28.07 -9.40 -13.70
CA GLN A 13 -28.99 -9.60 -14.80
C GLN A 13 -28.90 -8.27 -15.51
N GLU A 14 -28.75 -8.27 -16.83
CA GLU A 14 -29.17 -7.11 -17.60
C GLU A 14 -30.53 -6.74 -17.02
N ALA A 15 -30.53 -5.71 -16.17
CA ALA A 15 -31.68 -5.39 -15.39
C ALA A 15 -32.71 -5.08 -16.46
N LYS A 16 -33.83 -5.82 -16.47
CA LYS A 16 -34.97 -5.37 -17.25
C LYS A 16 -35.13 -3.89 -16.92
N GLU A 17 -35.02 -3.03 -17.93
CA GLU A 17 -35.14 -1.60 -17.74
C GLU A 17 -36.38 -1.36 -16.87
N SER A 18 -36.22 -0.64 -15.75
CA SER A 18 -37.37 -0.40 -14.89
C SER A 18 -38.37 0.49 -15.62
N ALA A 19 -39.66 0.47 -15.25
CA ALA A 19 -40.63 1.38 -15.88
C ALA A 19 -40.18 2.85 -15.71
N ALA A 20 -39.62 3.23 -14.55
CA ALA A 20 -38.97 4.53 -14.35
C ALA A 20 -37.79 4.85 -15.32
N GLU A 21 -37.09 3.87 -15.86
CA GLU A 21 -36.02 4.09 -16.86
C GLU A 21 -36.56 4.30 -18.27
N GLN A 22 -37.82 3.92 -18.52
CA GLN A 22 -38.54 4.03 -19.80
C GLN A 22 -39.50 5.23 -19.86
N MET A 23 -39.81 5.85 -18.72
CA MET A 23 -40.70 7.01 -18.62
C MET A 23 -40.08 8.28 -19.20
N SER A 24 -40.92 9.11 -19.81
CA SER A 24 -40.56 10.45 -20.29
C SER A 24 -40.32 11.43 -19.13
N GLY A 25 -39.61 12.53 -19.40
CA GLY A 25 -39.28 13.53 -18.36
C GLY A 25 -40.50 14.15 -17.67
N GLU A 26 -41.62 14.29 -18.39
CA GLU A 26 -42.90 14.81 -17.84
C GLU A 26 -43.60 13.78 -16.95
N GLU A 27 -43.58 12.50 -17.34
CA GLU A 27 -44.13 11.40 -16.52
C GLU A 27 -43.33 11.21 -15.22
N LEU A 28 -42.00 11.38 -15.27
CA LEU A 28 -41.13 11.31 -14.10
C LEU A 28 -41.38 12.46 -13.11
N ASP A 29 -41.61 13.69 -13.59
CA ASP A 29 -41.93 14.83 -12.71
C ASP A 29 -43.30 14.64 -12.04
N ALA A 30 -44.25 13.95 -12.69
CA ALA A 30 -45.56 13.61 -12.12
C ALA A 30 -45.49 12.52 -11.02
N VAL A 31 -44.54 11.58 -11.11
CA VAL A 31 -44.31 10.55 -10.08
C VAL A 31 -43.59 11.11 -8.84
N GLY A 32 -42.81 12.18 -9.03
CA GLY A 32 -42.02 12.82 -7.98
C GLY A 32 -40.80 12.00 -7.55
N THR A 33 -39.83 12.67 -6.92
CA THR A 33 -38.53 12.10 -6.56
C THR A 33 -38.63 10.84 -5.69
N ALA A 34 -39.61 10.79 -4.77
CA ALA A 34 -39.85 9.64 -3.90
C ALA A 34 -40.34 8.40 -4.66
N GLY A 35 -41.26 8.60 -5.62
CA GLY A 35 -41.79 7.51 -6.44
C GLY A 35 -40.72 6.91 -7.36
N ILE A 36 -39.89 7.77 -7.98
CA ILE A 36 -38.75 7.34 -8.80
C ILE A 36 -37.78 6.48 -7.98
N ALA A 37 -37.36 6.98 -6.81
CA ALA A 37 -36.41 6.26 -5.96
C ALA A 37 -36.98 4.92 -5.46
N MET A 38 -38.27 4.88 -5.12
CA MET A 38 -38.96 3.67 -4.68
C MET A 38 -39.08 2.63 -5.80
N GLU A 39 -39.42 3.04 -7.03
CA GLU A 39 -39.57 2.13 -8.15
C GLU A 39 -38.23 1.52 -8.58
N LEU A 40 -37.17 2.34 -8.58
CA LEU A 40 -35.81 1.85 -8.79
C LEU A 40 -35.39 0.90 -7.67
N ALA A 41 -35.67 1.20 -6.40
CA ALA A 41 -35.37 0.32 -5.28
C ALA A 41 -36.09 -1.03 -5.42
N LYS A 42 -37.38 -1.03 -5.82
CA LYS A 42 -38.14 -2.25 -6.13
C LYS A 42 -37.51 -3.06 -7.25
N SER A 43 -37.04 -2.41 -8.32
CA SER A 43 -36.35 -3.08 -9.44
C SER A 43 -35.05 -3.80 -9.00
N LEU A 44 -34.45 -3.35 -7.90
CA LEU A 44 -33.25 -3.94 -7.30
C LEU A 44 -33.59 -5.03 -6.25
N GLY A 45 -34.86 -5.43 -6.14
CA GLY A 45 -35.31 -6.47 -5.23
C GLY A 45 -35.57 -6.01 -3.80
N VAL A 46 -35.65 -4.69 -3.54
CA VAL A 46 -36.04 -4.17 -2.22
C VAL A 46 -37.57 -4.19 -2.10
N ALA A 47 -38.09 -4.89 -1.10
CA ALA A 47 -39.52 -5.13 -0.93
C ALA A 47 -40.23 -3.96 -0.22
N LEU A 48 -40.13 -2.75 -0.79
CA LEU A 48 -40.79 -1.55 -0.25
C LEU A 48 -42.27 -1.51 -0.64
N GLN A 49 -43.18 -1.31 0.31
CA GLN A 49 -44.60 -1.06 0.05
C GLN A 49 -44.99 0.41 0.18
N SER A 50 -44.22 1.20 0.95
CA SER A 50 -44.42 2.64 1.18
C SER A 50 -43.09 3.43 1.08
N PRO A 51 -43.11 4.73 0.70
CA PRO A 51 -41.93 5.60 0.73
C PRO A 51 -41.34 5.82 2.13
N ASP A 52 -42.13 5.62 3.18
CA ASP A 52 -41.75 5.82 4.59
C ASP A 52 -41.17 4.56 5.24
N GLU A 53 -41.20 3.42 4.54
CA GLU A 53 -40.54 2.22 5.02
C GLU A 53 -39.02 2.37 4.98
N ASP A 54 -38.37 1.77 5.98
CA ASP A 54 -36.93 1.74 6.08
C ASP A 54 -36.34 0.86 4.97
N PHE A 55 -35.53 1.46 4.11
CA PHE A 55 -34.90 0.81 2.97
C PHE A 55 -34.14 -0.47 3.36
N PHE A 56 -33.44 -0.46 4.49
CA PHE A 56 -32.61 -1.57 4.93
C PHE A 56 -33.42 -2.67 5.61
N SER A 57 -34.47 -2.32 6.35
CA SER A 57 -35.42 -3.29 6.90
C SER A 57 -36.21 -4.02 5.82
N SER A 58 -36.47 -3.37 4.68
CA SER A 58 -37.18 -3.95 3.52
C SER A 58 -36.27 -4.75 2.57
N GLY A 59 -35.09 -5.16 3.03
CA GLY A 59 -34.15 -6.00 2.25
C GLY A 59 -33.06 -5.23 1.49
N GLY A 60 -32.96 -3.92 1.69
CA GLY A 60 -31.87 -3.10 1.17
C GLY A 60 -30.50 -3.48 1.75
N THR A 61 -29.48 -3.37 0.92
CA THR A 61 -28.08 -3.75 1.19
C THR A 61 -27.16 -2.61 0.78
N SER A 62 -25.89 -2.67 1.17
CA SER A 62 -24.89 -1.69 0.71
C SER A 62 -24.72 -1.69 -0.80
N VAL A 63 -24.77 -2.88 -1.43
CA VAL A 63 -24.67 -3.03 -2.89
C VAL A 63 -25.91 -2.45 -3.56
N THR A 64 -27.12 -2.78 -3.09
CA THR A 64 -28.34 -2.22 -3.68
C THR A 64 -28.46 -0.72 -3.45
N ALA A 65 -27.97 -0.17 -2.34
CA ALA A 65 -27.88 1.28 -2.14
C ALA A 65 -26.91 1.95 -3.13
N ALA A 66 -25.73 1.37 -3.35
CA ALA A 66 -24.76 1.88 -4.34
C ALA A 66 -25.30 1.79 -5.77
N THR A 67 -25.97 0.69 -6.13
CA THR A 67 -26.63 0.53 -7.43
C THR A 67 -27.79 1.50 -7.60
N LEU A 68 -28.60 1.74 -6.56
CA LEU A 68 -29.69 2.71 -6.57
C LEU A 68 -29.16 4.13 -6.83
N VAL A 69 -28.12 4.54 -6.11
CA VAL A 69 -27.43 5.82 -6.34
C VAL A 69 -26.93 5.94 -7.77
N SER A 70 -26.33 4.87 -8.30
CA SER A 70 -25.82 4.83 -9.67
C SER A 70 -26.94 5.03 -10.70
N LYS A 71 -28.08 4.33 -10.53
CA LYS A 71 -29.27 4.48 -11.39
C LYS A 71 -29.90 5.88 -11.27
N LEU A 72 -30.03 6.42 -10.05
CA LEU A 72 -30.55 7.77 -9.83
C LEU A 72 -29.67 8.83 -10.51
N ARG A 73 -28.34 8.72 -10.41
CA ARG A 73 -27.41 9.60 -11.11
C ARG A 73 -27.55 9.49 -12.63
N GLN A 74 -27.76 8.28 -13.17
CA GLN A 74 -27.98 8.08 -14.60
C GLN A 74 -29.27 8.75 -15.08
N LEU A 75 -30.37 8.64 -14.33
CA LEU A 75 -31.62 9.34 -14.63
C LEU A 75 -31.46 10.86 -14.59
N GLY A 76 -30.81 11.39 -13.55
CA GLY A 76 -30.53 12.83 -13.43
C GLY A 76 -29.63 13.39 -14.54
N LYS A 77 -28.87 12.53 -15.23
CA LYS A 77 -28.09 12.91 -16.42
C LYS A 77 -28.96 12.98 -17.68
N ARG A 78 -29.97 12.11 -17.80
CA ARG A 78 -30.87 12.04 -18.96
C ARG A 78 -31.92 13.15 -18.94
N ASN A 79 -32.33 13.60 -17.76
CA ASN A 79 -33.44 14.54 -17.58
C ASN A 79 -33.00 15.83 -16.87
N GLU A 80 -33.13 16.98 -17.55
CA GLU A 80 -32.75 18.28 -17.00
C GLU A 80 -33.55 18.65 -15.74
N CYS A 81 -34.85 18.31 -15.69
CA CYS A 81 -35.69 18.55 -14.51
C CYS A 81 -35.22 17.80 -13.25
N LEU A 82 -34.42 16.75 -13.42
CA LEU A 82 -33.95 15.85 -12.34
C LEU A 82 -32.44 15.98 -12.10
N MET A 83 -31.81 17.10 -12.47
CA MET A 83 -30.37 17.31 -12.27
C MET A 83 -29.93 17.18 -10.79
N CYS A 84 -30.82 17.38 -9.82
CA CYS A 84 -30.54 17.17 -8.40
C CYS A 84 -30.10 15.72 -8.09
N LEU A 85 -30.60 14.73 -8.85
CA LEU A 85 -30.26 13.32 -8.68
C LEU A 85 -28.79 13.02 -9.02
N ASN A 86 -28.13 13.86 -9.83
CA ASN A 86 -26.72 13.70 -10.16
C ASN A 86 -25.79 13.78 -8.94
N ARG A 87 -26.24 14.41 -7.86
CA ARG A 87 -25.45 14.66 -6.64
C ARG A 87 -25.76 13.71 -5.50
N VAL A 88 -26.71 12.78 -5.68
CA VAL A 88 -27.03 11.80 -4.63
C VAL A 88 -25.81 10.96 -4.30
N ALA A 89 -25.56 10.74 -3.02
CA ALA A 89 -24.47 9.93 -2.50
C ALA A 89 -25.02 8.69 -1.80
N VAL A 90 -24.21 7.63 -1.70
CA VAL A 90 -24.57 6.44 -0.91
C VAL A 90 -24.87 6.82 0.55
N ARG A 91 -24.16 7.82 1.07
CA ARG A 91 -24.41 8.42 2.38
C ARG A 91 -25.84 8.94 2.54
N ASP A 92 -26.39 9.61 1.51
CA ASP A 92 -27.72 10.22 1.59
C ASP A 92 -28.79 9.13 1.89
N ILE A 93 -28.64 7.92 1.34
CA ILE A 93 -29.54 6.78 1.61
C ILE A 93 -29.41 6.31 3.07
N TYR A 94 -28.18 6.21 3.58
CA TYR A 94 -27.94 5.76 4.96
C TYR A 94 -28.48 6.75 6.00
N GLU A 95 -28.40 8.05 5.71
CA GLU A 95 -28.88 9.11 6.59
C GLU A 95 -30.41 9.28 6.50
N SER A 96 -30.98 9.25 5.29
CA SER A 96 -32.42 9.43 5.09
C SER A 96 -33.24 8.23 5.56
N ARG A 97 -32.68 7.02 5.40
CA ARG A 97 -33.28 5.70 5.70
C ARG A 97 -34.55 5.34 4.91
N THR A 98 -35.35 6.31 4.52
CA THR A 98 -36.60 6.14 3.77
C THR A 98 -36.52 6.89 2.43
N MET A 99 -37.30 6.46 1.44
CA MET A 99 -37.33 7.11 0.12
C MET A 99 -38.03 8.47 0.18
N GLY A 100 -39.00 8.65 1.10
CA GLY A 100 -39.64 9.94 1.35
C GLY A 100 -38.64 11.00 1.83
N LYS A 101 -37.85 10.70 2.87
CA LYS A 101 -36.81 11.62 3.37
C LYS A 101 -35.69 11.86 2.36
N LEU A 102 -35.34 10.83 1.57
CA LEU A 102 -34.37 10.98 0.49
C LEU A 102 -34.88 12.00 -0.55
N ALA A 103 -36.16 11.89 -0.91
CA ALA A 103 -36.80 12.82 -1.83
C ALA A 103 -36.84 14.24 -1.27
N GLU A 104 -37.23 14.44 -0.01
CA GLU A 104 -37.20 15.76 0.64
C GLU A 104 -35.80 16.40 0.58
N LEU A 105 -34.76 15.61 0.86
CA LEU A 105 -33.37 16.07 0.80
C LEU A 105 -32.94 16.44 -0.62
N LEU A 106 -33.37 15.68 -1.62
CA LEU A 106 -33.06 15.94 -3.03
C LEU A 106 -33.86 17.11 -3.61
N ASP A 107 -35.13 17.26 -3.21
CA ASP A 107 -36.01 18.35 -3.61
C ASP A 107 -35.58 19.67 -2.96
N ALA A 108 -35.11 19.63 -1.70
CA ALA A 108 -34.45 20.78 -1.07
C ALA A 108 -33.20 21.22 -1.84
N ARG A 109 -32.41 20.27 -2.38
CA ARG A 109 -31.27 20.56 -3.26
C ARG A 109 -31.73 21.12 -4.62
N ARG A 110 -32.89 20.70 -5.17
CA ARG A 110 -33.50 21.24 -6.40
C ARG A 110 -33.77 22.74 -6.26
N LEU A 111 -34.30 23.18 -5.12
CA LEU A 111 -34.58 24.61 -4.82
C LEU A 111 -33.31 25.47 -4.73
N TRP A 112 -32.18 24.90 -4.32
CA TRP A 112 -30.91 25.63 -4.18
C TRP A 112 -30.21 25.84 -5.54
N VAL A 113 -30.34 24.90 -6.47
CA VAL A 113 -29.80 25.00 -7.84
C VAL A 113 -30.48 26.13 -8.63
N GLY A 114 -31.75 26.42 -8.36
CA GLY A 114 -32.49 27.51 -9.02
C GLY A 114 -31.98 28.93 -8.73
N LYS A 115 -31.09 29.13 -7.74
CA LYS A 115 -30.54 30.45 -7.37
C LYS A 115 -29.08 30.67 -7.77
N THR A 116 -28.38 29.66 -8.29
CA THR A 116 -26.95 29.74 -8.63
C THR A 116 -26.67 29.42 -10.09
N ASN A 117 -27.37 30.11 -11.00
CA ASN A 117 -26.91 30.26 -12.39
C ASN A 117 -25.75 31.26 -12.47
N SER A 118 -24.66 30.98 -11.77
CA SER A 118 -23.35 31.41 -12.24
C SER A 118 -22.84 30.26 -13.10
N THR A 119 -23.10 30.35 -14.40
CA THR A 119 -22.49 29.50 -15.41
C THR A 119 -20.98 29.76 -15.36
N LEU A 120 -20.28 29.12 -14.42
CA LEU A 120 -18.87 28.85 -14.58
C LEU A 120 -18.83 27.94 -15.80
N THR A 121 -18.62 28.57 -16.96
CA THR A 121 -18.08 27.91 -18.12
C THR A 121 -16.83 27.21 -17.61
N LEU A 122 -16.97 25.92 -17.28
CA LEU A 122 -15.86 24.99 -17.36
C LEU A 122 -15.45 25.09 -18.82
N THR A 123 -14.59 26.06 -19.13
CA THR A 123 -13.85 26.11 -20.37
C THR A 123 -13.37 24.69 -20.52
N ALA A 124 -13.90 24.00 -21.54
CA ALA A 124 -13.45 22.70 -21.93
C ALA A 124 -11.93 22.85 -21.97
N SER A 125 -11.25 22.36 -20.93
CA SER A 125 -9.80 22.46 -20.90
C SER A 125 -9.44 21.64 -22.11
N GLN A 126 -8.92 22.32 -23.12
CA GLN A 126 -8.49 21.75 -24.38
C GLN A 126 -7.94 20.38 -24.05
N SER A 127 -8.56 19.35 -24.63
CA SER A 127 -8.00 17.99 -24.62
C SER A 127 -6.52 18.19 -24.86
N ALA A 128 -5.69 17.82 -23.88
CA ALA A 128 -4.26 18.01 -23.95
C ALA A 128 -3.82 17.61 -25.36
N ASP A 129 -3.43 18.60 -26.16
CA ASP A 129 -3.14 18.41 -27.58
C ASP A 129 -2.28 17.17 -27.67
N ALA A 130 -2.77 16.18 -28.42
CA ALA A 130 -2.21 14.84 -28.45
C ALA A 130 -0.71 14.96 -28.69
N LEU A 131 0.09 14.74 -27.64
CA LEU A 131 1.53 14.62 -27.77
C LEU A 131 1.76 13.63 -28.89
N GLY A 132 2.53 14.05 -29.91
CA GLY A 132 2.88 13.16 -31.01
C GLY A 132 3.37 11.83 -30.45
N THR A 133 2.84 10.73 -30.98
CA THR A 133 3.14 9.36 -30.57
C THR A 133 4.64 9.11 -30.40
N GLU A 134 5.47 9.77 -31.21
CA GLU A 134 6.94 9.74 -31.13
C GLU A 134 7.50 10.25 -29.81
N ARG A 135 6.99 11.35 -29.26
CA ARG A 135 7.47 11.92 -27.99
C ARG A 135 7.15 10.99 -26.81
N PHE A 136 5.99 10.33 -26.85
CA PHE A 136 5.63 9.30 -25.87
C PHE A 136 6.65 8.15 -25.88
N TYR A 137 6.97 7.60 -27.06
CA TYR A 137 7.93 6.51 -27.18
C TYR A 137 9.36 6.92 -26.84
N LEU A 138 9.76 8.17 -27.14
CA LEU A 138 11.06 8.70 -26.73
C LEU A 138 11.18 8.76 -25.20
N VAL A 139 10.20 9.34 -24.51
CA VAL A 139 10.21 9.40 -23.04
C VAL A 139 10.14 8.00 -22.44
N PHE A 140 9.34 7.11 -23.01
CA PHE A 140 9.30 5.71 -22.61
C PHE A 140 10.68 5.05 -22.73
N LEU A 141 11.37 5.22 -23.85
CA LEU A 141 12.72 4.69 -24.05
C LEU A 141 13.70 5.26 -23.01
N MET A 142 13.65 6.57 -22.74
CA MET A 142 14.50 7.19 -21.72
C MET A 142 14.23 6.62 -20.33
N GLN A 143 12.97 6.38 -19.96
CA GLN A 143 12.60 5.73 -18.70
C GLN A 143 13.12 4.28 -18.63
N VAL A 144 13.01 3.51 -19.72
CA VAL A 144 13.55 2.15 -19.79
C VAL A 144 15.06 2.14 -19.62
N VAL A 145 15.78 2.99 -20.37
CA VAL A 145 17.25 3.10 -20.25
C VAL A 145 17.65 3.50 -18.84
N TRP A 146 16.93 4.43 -18.22
CA TRP A 146 17.16 4.83 -16.83
C TRP A 146 17.04 3.63 -15.88
N ILE A 147 15.90 2.93 -15.90
CA ILE A 147 15.64 1.79 -15.02
C ILE A 147 16.68 0.69 -15.22
N LEU A 148 17.01 0.34 -16.46
CA LEU A 148 18.02 -0.69 -16.76
C LEU A 148 19.42 -0.29 -16.28
N THR A 149 19.78 0.98 -16.45
CA THR A 149 21.04 1.53 -15.95
C THR A 149 21.10 1.45 -14.43
N GLU A 150 20.04 1.90 -13.76
CA GLU A 150 19.94 1.88 -12.31
C GLU A 150 20.00 0.47 -11.73
N MET A 151 19.21 -0.45 -12.28
CA MET A 151 19.21 -1.86 -11.87
C MET A 151 20.58 -2.48 -12.05
N GLY A 152 21.24 -2.24 -13.18
CA GLY A 152 22.56 -2.78 -13.42
C GLY A 152 23.65 -2.15 -12.56
N LEU A 153 23.56 -0.86 -12.21
CA LEU A 153 24.47 -0.22 -11.25
C LEU A 153 24.32 -0.77 -9.83
N LEU A 154 23.07 -0.94 -9.36
CA LEU A 154 22.78 -1.62 -8.10
C LEU A 154 23.37 -3.03 -8.10
N PHE A 155 23.24 -3.73 -9.23
CA PHE A 155 23.76 -5.06 -9.42
C PHE A 155 25.31 -5.11 -9.42
N MET A 156 25.97 -4.20 -10.13
CA MET A 156 27.42 -4.04 -10.10
C MET A 156 27.91 -3.76 -8.67
N GLY A 157 27.22 -2.89 -7.93
CA GLY A 157 27.53 -2.57 -6.53
C GLY A 157 27.49 -3.80 -5.64
N LEU A 158 26.46 -4.64 -5.79
CA LEU A 158 26.34 -5.92 -5.09
C LEU A 158 27.49 -6.86 -5.42
N VAL A 159 27.81 -7.05 -6.70
CA VAL A 159 28.92 -7.93 -7.12
C VAL A 159 30.25 -7.42 -6.61
N ARG A 160 30.50 -6.11 -6.67
CA ARG A 160 31.72 -5.48 -6.13
C ARG A 160 31.87 -5.74 -4.64
N LEU A 161 30.79 -5.62 -3.89
CA LEU A 161 30.76 -5.92 -2.46
C LEU A 161 31.09 -7.40 -2.20
N LEU A 162 30.52 -8.33 -2.97
CA LEU A 162 30.78 -9.76 -2.82
C LEU A 162 32.25 -10.11 -3.14
N ILE A 163 32.81 -9.53 -4.20
CA ILE A 163 34.23 -9.68 -4.54
C ILE A 163 35.11 -9.17 -3.38
N TRP A 164 34.82 -7.97 -2.88
CA TRP A 164 35.54 -7.40 -1.74
C TRP A 164 35.41 -8.27 -0.49
N ALA A 165 34.20 -8.74 -0.16
CA ALA A 165 33.96 -9.65 0.96
C ALA A 165 34.79 -10.93 0.85
N HIS A 166 34.99 -11.43 -0.37
CA HIS A 166 35.79 -12.62 -0.62
C HIS A 166 37.30 -12.41 -0.41
N THR A 167 37.79 -11.17 -0.52
CA THR A 167 39.19 -10.84 -0.17
C THR A 167 39.47 -10.87 1.33
N LEU A 168 38.41 -10.87 2.17
CA LEU A 168 38.56 -10.96 3.62
C LEU A 168 38.97 -12.38 4.03
N LYS A 169 40.08 -12.50 4.77
CA LYS A 169 40.57 -13.76 5.35
C LYS A 169 39.77 -14.16 6.59
N LEU A 170 38.44 -14.28 6.46
CA LEU A 170 37.50 -14.65 7.52
C LEU A 170 36.67 -15.89 7.11
N PRO A 171 36.12 -16.66 8.06
CA PRO A 171 35.19 -17.75 7.76
C PRO A 171 34.02 -17.27 6.89
N ALA A 172 33.50 -18.12 6.01
CA ALA A 172 32.52 -17.72 5.00
C ALA A 172 31.28 -17.02 5.57
N GLY A 173 30.70 -17.54 6.65
CA GLY A 173 29.57 -16.89 7.32
C GLY A 173 29.92 -15.50 7.89
N VAL A 174 31.16 -15.32 8.37
CA VAL A 174 31.62 -14.07 8.99
C VAL A 174 31.95 -13.01 7.95
N LYS A 175 32.60 -13.36 6.83
CA LYS A 175 32.94 -12.38 5.78
C LYS A 175 31.70 -11.76 5.13
N TYR A 176 30.66 -12.56 4.86
CA TYR A 176 29.40 -12.03 4.33
C TYR A 176 28.62 -11.23 5.38
N ALA A 177 28.71 -11.61 6.67
CA ALA A 177 28.18 -10.81 7.77
C ALA A 177 28.83 -9.42 7.83
N VAL A 178 30.16 -9.34 7.71
CA VAL A 178 30.90 -8.06 7.71
C VAL A 178 30.56 -7.22 6.48
N ALA A 179 30.44 -7.84 5.30
CA ALA A 179 30.08 -7.12 4.08
C ALA A 179 28.68 -6.51 4.16
N ALA A 180 27.71 -7.29 4.65
CA ALA A 180 26.35 -6.82 4.81
C ALA A 180 26.22 -5.83 5.99
N ALA A 181 27.01 -5.99 7.06
CA ALA A 181 27.19 -4.98 8.12
C ALA A 181 27.71 -3.64 7.57
N LEU A 182 28.67 -3.69 6.64
CA LEU A 182 29.21 -2.50 5.99
C LEU A 182 28.15 -1.80 5.13
N VAL A 183 27.38 -2.55 4.32
CA VAL A 183 26.26 -1.97 3.56
C VAL A 183 25.28 -1.26 4.47
N VAL A 184 24.89 -1.92 5.57
CA VAL A 184 23.98 -1.38 6.57
C VAL A 184 24.55 -0.12 7.23
N GLY A 185 25.82 -0.15 7.65
CA GLY A 185 26.51 0.99 8.24
C GLY A 185 26.70 2.17 7.27
N LEU A 186 26.70 1.91 5.96
CA LEU A 186 26.79 2.92 4.90
C LEU A 186 25.43 3.49 4.47
N LEU A 187 24.29 2.96 4.93
CA LEU A 187 22.97 3.47 4.53
C LEU A 187 22.73 4.96 4.84
N PRO A 188 23.22 5.54 5.97
CA PRO A 188 23.17 6.98 6.16
C PRO A 188 23.94 7.75 5.08
N LEU A 189 25.09 7.23 4.62
CA LEU A 189 25.84 7.80 3.51
C LEU A 189 25.06 7.67 2.20
N VAL A 190 24.33 6.56 1.98
CA VAL A 190 23.44 6.41 0.82
C VAL A 190 22.37 7.49 0.80
N ILE A 191 21.75 7.82 1.94
CA ILE A 191 20.78 8.93 2.03
C ILE A 191 21.43 10.24 1.57
N LEU A 192 22.61 10.57 2.09
CA LEU A 192 23.33 11.82 1.76
C LEU A 192 23.74 11.88 0.29
N VAL A 193 24.32 10.80 -0.24
CA VAL A 193 24.77 10.71 -1.63
C VAL A 193 23.59 10.79 -2.59
N GLN A 194 22.51 10.05 -2.32
CA GLN A 194 21.31 10.11 -3.17
C GLN A 194 20.64 11.49 -3.14
N SER A 195 20.57 12.12 -1.96
CA SER A 195 20.11 13.51 -1.84
C SER A 195 20.97 14.47 -2.67
N LEU A 196 22.30 14.34 -2.61
CA LEU A 196 23.20 15.15 -3.42
C LEU A 196 22.99 14.92 -4.92
N LEU A 197 22.86 13.66 -5.35
CA LEU A 197 22.60 13.31 -6.74
C LEU A 197 21.30 13.95 -7.26
N ILE A 198 20.24 13.97 -6.44
CA ILE A 198 18.99 14.66 -6.79
C ILE A 198 19.21 16.16 -6.95
N LEU A 199 19.94 16.80 -6.02
CA LEU A 199 20.23 18.25 -6.09
C LEU A 199 21.05 18.60 -7.34
N VAL A 200 22.06 17.78 -7.66
CA VAL A 200 22.87 17.91 -8.88
C VAL A 200 21.99 17.73 -10.11
N PHE A 201 21.16 16.68 -10.16
CA PHE A 201 20.27 16.41 -11.28
C PHE A 201 19.29 17.56 -11.53
N LYS A 202 18.63 18.07 -10.47
CA LYS A 202 17.75 19.25 -10.56
C LYS A 202 18.48 20.46 -11.13
N LYS A 203 19.72 20.72 -10.68
CA LYS A 203 20.54 21.82 -11.16
C LYS A 203 20.93 21.66 -12.63
N VAL A 204 21.42 20.48 -13.03
CA VAL A 204 21.85 20.18 -14.41
C VAL A 204 20.68 20.22 -15.38
N THR A 205 19.52 19.70 -14.99
CA THR A 205 18.32 19.67 -15.84
C THR A 205 17.48 20.95 -15.77
N CYS A 206 17.92 21.94 -14.97
CA CYS A 206 17.18 23.17 -14.69
C CYS A 206 15.74 22.93 -14.23
N PHE A 207 15.49 21.82 -13.54
CA PHE A 207 14.16 21.43 -13.09
C PHE A 207 13.79 22.18 -11.81
N ARG A 208 12.75 23.04 -11.89
CA ARG A 208 12.23 23.87 -10.79
C ARG A 208 10.70 23.74 -10.74
N PRO A 209 10.13 22.83 -9.92
CA PRO A 209 8.69 22.63 -9.82
C PRO A 209 7.94 23.91 -9.39
N ARG A 210 8.56 24.80 -8.60
CA ARG A 210 7.94 26.08 -8.17
C ARG A 210 7.50 26.99 -9.34
N ASN A 211 8.14 26.86 -10.50
CA ASN A 211 7.84 27.66 -11.68
C ASN A 211 6.79 26.99 -12.61
N GLN A 212 6.37 25.76 -12.31
CA GLN A 212 5.50 24.97 -13.18
C GLN A 212 4.20 24.62 -12.44
N ARG A 213 3.06 25.05 -12.98
CA ARG A 213 1.74 24.67 -12.44
C ARG A 213 1.14 23.43 -13.12
N ARG A 214 1.52 23.17 -14.36
CA ARG A 214 1.03 22.05 -15.16
C ARG A 214 2.17 21.51 -16.03
N ILE A 215 2.35 20.21 -16.02
CA ILE A 215 3.32 19.48 -16.83
C ILE A 215 2.53 18.47 -17.66
N GLN A 216 2.70 18.49 -18.97
CA GLN A 216 2.10 17.48 -19.84
C GLN A 216 2.72 16.10 -19.55
N LEU A 217 1.90 15.07 -19.28
CA LEU A 217 2.40 13.70 -19.12
C LEU A 217 3.12 13.25 -20.39
N TRP A 218 4.15 12.40 -20.25
CA TRP A 218 4.95 11.90 -21.38
C TRP A 218 5.75 12.96 -22.14
N SER A 219 5.93 14.16 -21.57
CA SER A 219 6.86 15.18 -22.07
C SER A 219 8.25 15.06 -21.44
N LEU A 220 9.26 15.77 -21.98
CA LEU A 220 10.58 15.85 -21.33
C LEU A 220 10.53 16.50 -19.94
N HIS A 221 9.59 17.42 -19.71
CA HIS A 221 9.36 18.00 -18.39
C HIS A 221 8.80 16.95 -17.42
N TYR A 222 7.91 16.10 -17.90
CA TYR A 222 7.43 14.95 -17.14
C TYR A 222 8.57 13.97 -16.82
N PHE A 223 9.44 13.65 -17.78
CA PHE A 223 10.61 12.79 -17.53
C PHE A 223 11.51 13.35 -16.41
N ARG A 224 11.79 14.67 -16.42
CA ARG A 224 12.60 15.32 -15.36
C ARG A 224 11.93 15.23 -13.99
N TRP A 225 10.62 15.49 -13.92
CA TRP A 225 9.85 15.33 -12.70
C TRP A 225 9.86 13.88 -12.23
N TRP A 226 9.57 12.94 -13.13
CA TRP A 226 9.57 11.51 -12.87
C TRP A 226 10.91 11.04 -12.33
N ALA A 227 12.03 11.41 -12.97
CA ALA A 227 13.36 11.02 -12.53
C ALA A 227 13.69 11.52 -11.12
N VAL A 228 13.32 12.76 -10.78
CA VAL A 228 13.51 13.29 -9.42
C VAL A 228 12.69 12.49 -8.39
N HIS A 229 11.40 12.28 -8.65
CA HIS A 229 10.54 11.48 -7.76
C HIS A 229 11.03 10.03 -7.66
N HIS A 230 11.52 9.47 -8.76
CA HIS A 230 12.10 8.14 -8.81
C HIS A 230 13.31 8.01 -7.89
N MET A 231 14.27 8.94 -8.00
CA MET A 231 15.44 8.99 -7.14
C MET A 231 15.05 9.20 -5.66
N GLN A 232 14.00 9.98 -5.38
CA GLN A 232 13.48 10.16 -4.02
C GLN A 232 12.92 8.86 -3.42
N GLU A 233 12.28 8.00 -4.23
CA GLU A 233 11.76 6.71 -3.76
C GLU A 233 12.86 5.79 -3.22
N LEU A 234 14.04 5.82 -3.85
CA LEU A 234 15.20 4.99 -3.48
C LEU A 234 15.81 5.36 -2.12
N ILE A 235 15.54 6.55 -1.61
CA ILE A 235 16.09 7.01 -0.34
C ILE A 235 15.35 6.29 0.79
N PRO A 236 15.99 5.53 1.70
CA PRO A 236 15.30 4.85 2.79
C PRO A 236 14.90 5.83 3.91
N THR A 237 13.97 6.75 3.64
CA THR A 237 13.58 7.80 4.60
C THR A 237 12.86 7.28 5.85
N MET A 238 12.37 6.03 5.82
CA MET A 238 11.86 5.37 7.03
C MET A 238 12.93 5.30 8.15
N LEU A 239 14.22 5.34 7.81
CA LEU A 239 15.33 5.35 8.77
C LEU A 239 15.42 6.67 9.55
N ILE A 240 14.92 7.77 8.97
CA ILE A 240 15.00 9.11 9.58
C ILE A 240 13.63 9.62 10.05
N ALA A 241 12.55 8.94 9.69
CA ALA A 241 11.19 9.23 10.16
C ALA A 241 11.13 9.19 11.70
N GLY A 242 10.41 10.12 12.31
CA GLY A 242 10.35 10.21 13.76
C GLY A 242 11.63 10.75 14.40
N THR A 243 12.53 11.38 13.64
CA THR A 243 13.75 12.03 14.13
C THR A 243 13.92 13.44 13.56
N PRO A 244 14.77 14.31 14.15
CA PRO A 244 15.08 15.63 13.59
C PRO A 244 15.68 15.58 12.18
N PHE A 245 16.33 14.46 11.82
CA PHE A 245 16.95 14.31 10.50
C PHE A 245 15.92 14.32 9.37
N ALA A 246 14.67 13.88 9.61
CA ALA A 246 13.61 13.97 8.62
C ALA A 246 13.30 15.42 8.23
N SER A 247 13.19 16.30 9.23
CA SER A 247 12.92 17.73 9.03
C SER A 247 14.09 18.42 8.32
N TYR A 248 15.32 18.10 8.73
CA TYR A 248 16.53 18.60 8.06
C TYR A 248 16.64 18.12 6.61
N TRP A 249 16.34 16.85 6.35
CA TRP A 249 16.35 16.29 5.01
C TRP A 249 15.30 16.95 4.12
N ALA A 250 14.07 17.13 4.61
CA ALA A 250 13.02 17.81 3.86
C ALA A 250 13.42 19.25 3.50
N TRP A 251 14.05 19.96 4.44
CA TRP A 251 14.61 21.30 4.23
C TRP A 251 15.72 21.29 3.17
N LEU A 252 16.70 20.39 3.28
CA LEU A 252 17.81 20.24 2.34
C LEU A 252 17.32 20.02 0.90
N MET A 253 16.24 19.27 0.75
CA MET A 253 15.65 18.91 -0.54
C MET A 253 14.76 20.01 -1.15
N GLY A 254 14.56 21.13 -0.42
CA GLY A 254 13.92 22.35 -0.90
C GLY A 254 12.67 22.80 -0.15
N ALA A 255 12.18 22.05 0.84
CA ALA A 255 11.02 22.47 1.64
C ALA A 255 11.37 23.62 2.59
N LYS A 256 10.39 24.49 2.86
CA LYS A 256 10.51 25.43 3.98
C LYS A 256 10.05 24.71 5.24
N VAL A 257 10.96 24.49 6.18
CA VAL A 257 10.67 23.75 7.42
C VAL A 257 11.03 24.62 8.62
N GLY A 258 10.04 24.92 9.46
CA GLY A 258 10.21 25.66 10.70
C GLY A 258 10.97 24.90 11.78
N ARG A 259 11.25 25.56 12.90
CA ARG A 259 11.92 24.99 14.07
C ARG A 259 11.00 24.03 14.80
N GLY A 260 11.55 22.93 15.31
CA GLY A 260 10.79 21.97 16.11
C GLY A 260 9.72 21.18 15.33
N VAL A 261 9.77 21.18 14.00
CA VAL A 261 8.88 20.36 13.17
C VAL A 261 9.19 18.88 13.37
N MET A 262 8.15 18.09 13.59
CA MET A 262 8.24 16.66 13.82
C MET A 262 7.56 15.88 12.69
N LEU A 263 8.35 15.07 11.96
CA LEU A 263 7.87 14.30 10.81
C LEU A 263 7.92 12.79 11.10
N TRP A 264 6.78 12.17 11.41
CA TRP A 264 6.67 10.70 11.41
C TRP A 264 6.46 10.11 10.02
N THR A 265 5.99 10.94 9.10
CA THR A 265 5.95 10.61 7.67
C THR A 265 6.83 11.58 6.92
N VAL A 266 7.87 11.06 6.29
CA VAL A 266 8.75 11.90 5.46
C VAL A 266 8.04 12.15 4.13
N PRO A 267 7.88 13.43 3.70
CA PRO A 267 7.07 13.81 2.53
C PRO A 267 7.76 13.51 1.18
N LYS A 268 8.17 12.26 0.96
CA LYS A 268 8.75 11.79 -0.32
C LYS A 268 7.81 11.96 -1.51
N ASN A 269 6.50 11.95 -1.25
CA ASN A 269 5.45 12.07 -2.25
C ASN A 269 5.19 13.51 -2.70
N ALA A 270 5.78 14.48 -2.00
CA ALA A 270 5.66 15.88 -2.34
C ALA A 270 6.85 16.36 -3.18
N ASP A 271 6.58 17.30 -4.08
CA ASP A 271 7.59 18.23 -4.54
C ASP A 271 7.96 19.15 -3.38
N LEU A 272 9.09 18.86 -2.75
CA LEU A 272 9.49 19.51 -1.50
C LEU A 272 9.60 21.04 -1.64
N GLU A 273 9.96 21.57 -2.81
CA GLU A 273 9.99 23.02 -3.08
C GLU A 273 8.61 23.73 -3.02
N LEU A 274 7.53 22.95 -3.06
CA LEU A 274 6.14 23.38 -2.95
C LEU A 274 5.59 23.17 -1.54
N LEU A 275 6.38 22.69 -0.59
CA LEU A 275 5.95 22.39 0.78
C LEU A 275 6.50 23.43 1.76
N GLU A 276 5.61 24.07 2.52
CA GLU A 276 5.95 25.02 3.57
C GLU A 276 5.33 24.55 4.91
N LEU A 277 6.18 24.30 5.91
CA LEU A 277 5.82 23.84 7.26
C LEU A 277 6.29 24.88 8.28
N GLY A 278 5.36 25.44 9.06
CA GLY A 278 5.65 26.40 10.13
C GLY A 278 6.32 25.78 11.35
N ASP A 279 6.70 26.62 12.32
CA ASP A 279 7.35 26.17 13.56
C ASP A 279 6.46 25.24 14.38
N GLY A 280 7.02 24.18 14.96
CA GLY A 280 6.31 23.27 15.86
C GLY A 280 5.23 22.41 15.21
N VAL A 281 5.21 22.30 13.88
CA VAL A 281 4.26 21.43 13.17
C VAL A 281 4.52 19.96 13.50
N ASN A 282 3.46 19.21 13.81
CA ASN A 282 3.52 17.77 14.06
C ASN A 282 2.78 17.03 12.94
N VAL A 283 3.46 16.06 12.33
CA VAL A 283 2.92 15.23 11.25
C VAL A 283 2.84 13.79 11.73
N GLY A 284 1.63 13.25 11.79
CA GLY A 284 1.34 11.87 12.15
C GLY A 284 1.85 10.83 11.14
N GLN A 285 1.65 9.56 11.48
CA GLN A 285 2.02 8.45 10.60
C GLN A 285 1.11 8.40 9.36
N GLU A 286 1.69 7.98 8.24
CA GLU A 286 1.05 7.93 6.92
C GLU A 286 0.30 9.22 6.52
N THR A 287 0.76 10.39 6.96
CA THR A 287 0.22 11.68 6.45
C THR A 287 0.82 11.99 5.09
N TYR A 288 -0.02 12.30 4.11
CA TYR A 288 0.38 12.52 2.73
C TYR A 288 0.27 13.98 2.33
N PHE A 289 1.37 14.53 1.80
CA PHE A 289 1.39 15.85 1.19
C PHE A 289 1.34 15.70 -0.34
N ASN A 290 0.17 15.90 -0.93
CA ASN A 290 -0.04 15.69 -2.36
C ASN A 290 0.08 17.01 -3.12
N THR A 291 1.32 17.45 -3.36
CA THR A 291 1.60 18.65 -4.17
C THR A 291 1.29 18.45 -5.64
N THR A 292 1.15 17.20 -6.09
CA THR A 292 0.92 16.84 -7.49
C THR A 292 -0.22 15.84 -7.66
N VAL A 293 -1.02 16.04 -8.70
CA VAL A 293 -2.04 15.08 -9.14
C VAL A 293 -1.99 14.97 -10.66
N ALA A 294 -1.98 13.74 -11.17
CA ALA A 294 -2.16 13.46 -12.59
C ALA A 294 -3.65 13.34 -12.93
N GLU A 295 -4.13 14.20 -13.81
CA GLU A 295 -5.51 14.18 -14.32
C GLU A 295 -5.54 14.70 -15.77
N LYS A 296 -6.38 14.10 -16.62
CA LYS A 296 -6.62 14.56 -18.01
C LYS A 296 -5.33 14.71 -18.85
N GLY A 297 -4.40 13.77 -18.74
CA GLY A 297 -3.13 13.83 -19.48
C GLY A 297 -2.11 14.84 -18.92
N MET A 298 -2.43 15.53 -17.82
CA MET A 298 -1.57 16.55 -17.21
C MET A 298 -1.21 16.16 -15.78
N LEU A 299 0.03 16.43 -15.41
CA LEU A 299 0.45 16.51 -14.01
C LEU A 299 0.24 17.95 -13.53
N VAL A 300 -0.64 18.14 -12.55
CA VAL A 300 -1.00 19.44 -11.99
C VAL A 300 -0.31 19.61 -10.64
N LEU A 301 0.48 20.68 -10.49
CA LEU A 301 1.27 20.97 -9.30
C LEU A 301 0.67 22.15 -8.52
N GLY A 302 0.78 22.14 -7.20
CA GLY A 302 0.40 23.26 -6.35
C GLY A 302 1.06 23.24 -4.97
N PRO A 303 1.31 24.43 -4.38
CA PRO A 303 1.95 24.55 -3.07
C PRO A 303 1.03 24.08 -1.94
N ILE A 304 1.64 23.64 -0.84
CA ILE A 304 0.97 23.30 0.42
C ILE A 304 1.61 24.10 1.54
N GLU A 305 0.78 24.77 2.33
CA GLU A 305 1.22 25.58 3.47
C GLU A 305 0.60 25.04 4.76
N VAL A 306 1.43 24.77 5.77
CA VAL A 306 0.98 24.33 7.10
C VAL A 306 1.47 25.33 8.14
N GLY A 307 0.53 26.01 8.80
CA GLY A 307 0.82 27.05 9.79
C GLY A 307 1.51 26.52 11.05
N ALA A 308 2.17 27.40 11.78
CA ALA A 308 2.91 27.07 13.00
C ALA A 308 2.00 26.40 14.06
N GLY A 309 2.52 25.40 14.76
CA GLY A 309 1.84 24.65 15.81
C GLY A 309 0.70 23.74 15.33
N ALA A 310 0.47 23.63 14.02
CA ALA A 310 -0.54 22.72 13.49
C ALA A 310 -0.16 21.25 13.75
N SER A 311 -1.15 20.42 14.01
CA SER A 311 -0.99 18.98 14.26
C SER A 311 -1.86 18.20 13.27
N LEU A 312 -1.22 17.35 12.47
CA LEU A 312 -1.89 16.47 11.49
C LEU A 312 -1.92 15.05 12.06
N GLY A 313 -3.11 14.46 12.13
CA GLY A 313 -3.35 13.09 12.60
C GLY A 313 -2.78 12.00 11.69
N CYS A 314 -3.10 10.76 11.98
CA CYS A 314 -2.75 9.61 11.16
C CYS A 314 -3.51 9.64 9.83
N ARG A 315 -2.85 9.40 8.70
CA ARG A 315 -3.52 9.30 7.38
C ARG A 315 -4.27 10.54 6.92
N VAL A 316 -3.84 11.70 7.38
CA VAL A 316 -4.32 12.97 6.82
C VAL A 316 -3.77 13.11 5.41
N ASN A 317 -4.61 13.53 4.47
CA ASN A 317 -4.21 13.83 3.11
C ASN A 317 -4.37 15.34 2.87
N VAL A 318 -3.25 16.03 2.67
CA VAL A 318 -3.21 17.46 2.40
C VAL A 318 -3.08 17.67 0.88
N ALA A 319 -4.15 18.16 0.25
CA ALA A 319 -4.19 18.36 -1.18
C ALA A 319 -3.37 19.59 -1.63
N ARG A 320 -2.91 19.57 -2.88
CA ARG A 320 -2.32 20.74 -3.55
C ARG A 320 -3.18 22.00 -3.37
N GLY A 321 -2.51 23.11 -3.06
CA GLY A 321 -3.14 24.41 -2.82
C GLY A 321 -3.81 24.53 -1.45
N ALA A 322 -3.77 23.51 -0.59
CA ALA A 322 -4.31 23.61 0.77
C ALA A 322 -3.42 24.49 1.66
N VAL A 323 -4.08 25.24 2.53
CA VAL A 323 -3.46 26.04 3.59
C VAL A 323 -4.05 25.54 4.90
N VAL A 324 -3.23 25.00 5.79
CA VAL A 324 -3.64 24.61 7.15
C VAL A 324 -3.32 25.77 8.08
N ALA A 325 -4.32 26.29 8.78
CA ALA A 325 -4.15 27.42 9.70
C ALA A 325 -3.18 27.08 10.86
N ALA A 326 -2.51 28.11 11.40
CA ALA A 326 -1.67 27.95 12.59
C ALA A 326 -2.48 27.43 13.79
N GLY A 327 -1.90 26.49 14.54
CA GLY A 327 -2.53 25.85 15.70
C GLY A 327 -3.68 24.88 15.37
N ALA A 328 -4.00 24.66 14.09
CA ALA A 328 -5.07 23.74 13.70
C ALA A 328 -4.73 22.28 14.05
N SER A 329 -5.73 21.54 14.53
CA SER A 329 -5.65 20.09 14.72
C SER A 329 -6.52 19.42 13.66
N VAL A 330 -5.91 18.59 12.81
CA VAL A 330 -6.60 17.84 11.77
C VAL A 330 -6.69 16.38 12.24
N ASP A 331 -7.90 15.85 12.41
CA ASP A 331 -8.07 14.47 12.87
C ASP A 331 -7.64 13.45 11.81
N ASP A 332 -7.46 12.22 12.26
CA ASP A 332 -7.07 11.09 11.43
C ASP A 332 -7.98 10.89 10.21
N LEU A 333 -7.42 10.40 9.09
CA LEU A 333 -8.13 10.06 7.85
C LEU A 333 -8.81 11.27 7.15
N THR A 334 -8.54 12.50 7.59
CA THR A 334 -9.15 13.72 7.02
C THR A 334 -8.49 14.14 5.71
N HIS A 335 -9.30 14.57 4.74
CA HIS A 335 -8.83 15.15 3.47
C HIS A 335 -8.93 16.68 3.48
N VAL A 336 -7.78 17.37 3.51
CA VAL A 336 -7.68 18.84 3.56
C VAL A 336 -7.58 19.42 2.16
N THR A 337 -8.47 20.37 1.84
CA THR A 337 -8.57 21.01 0.50
C THR A 337 -8.33 22.53 0.54
N ARG A 338 -8.41 23.18 -0.63
CA ARG A 338 -7.87 24.53 -0.97
C ARG A 338 -8.36 25.73 -0.15
N HIS A 339 -9.37 25.57 0.72
CA HIS A 339 -9.98 26.67 1.47
C HIS A 339 -10.03 26.47 2.99
N PHE A 340 -9.18 25.62 3.55
CA PHE A 340 -9.22 25.32 4.99
C PHE A 340 -8.76 26.50 5.88
N ARG A 341 -9.68 27.38 6.31
CA ARG A 341 -9.40 28.47 7.27
C ARG A 341 -10.21 28.28 8.55
N SER A 342 -9.53 27.82 9.61
CA SER A 342 -9.95 27.90 11.03
C SER A 342 -11.21 27.09 11.42
N PRO A 343 -11.29 26.57 12.67
CA PRO A 343 -12.36 25.66 13.13
C PRO A 343 -13.78 26.26 13.25
N ALA A 344 -14.02 27.51 12.83
CA ALA A 344 -15.29 28.19 13.07
C ALA A 344 -16.22 28.32 11.85
N ALA A 345 -15.75 28.11 10.61
CA ALA A 345 -16.55 28.40 9.42
C ALA A 345 -16.92 27.19 8.55
N ASP A 346 -16.11 26.12 8.55
CA ASP A 346 -16.37 24.92 7.74
C ASP A 346 -16.33 23.66 8.63
N ILE A 347 -17.38 23.49 9.45
CA ILE A 347 -17.63 22.21 10.13
C ILE A 347 -18.32 21.26 9.15
N GLU A 348 -17.56 20.77 8.17
CA GLU A 348 -17.90 19.51 7.50
C GLU A 348 -16.90 18.45 7.97
N ALA A 349 -17.35 17.65 8.93
CA ALA A 349 -16.87 16.30 9.26
C ALA A 349 -15.37 16.11 9.60
N GLY A 350 -15.07 15.90 10.89
CA GLY A 350 -13.81 15.32 11.36
C GLY A 350 -12.95 16.21 12.25
N PHE A 351 -13.52 17.12 13.03
CA PHE A 351 -12.74 17.96 13.95
C PHE A 351 -13.22 17.77 15.38
N SER A 352 -12.28 17.48 16.28
CA SER A 352 -12.50 17.61 17.72
C SER A 352 -12.59 19.10 18.08
N SER A 353 -13.61 19.46 18.86
CA SER A 353 -13.80 20.84 19.35
C SER A 353 -12.60 21.30 20.17
N ALA A 354 -12.39 22.62 20.22
CA ALA A 354 -11.38 23.29 21.04
C ALA A 354 -11.37 22.85 22.53
N SER A 355 -12.42 22.19 23.02
CA SER A 355 -12.48 21.61 24.37
C SER A 355 -11.46 20.48 24.63
N GLU A 356 -11.00 19.73 23.62
CA GLU A 356 -9.88 18.76 23.78
C GLU A 356 -8.50 19.46 23.80
N GLN A 357 -8.45 20.80 23.72
CA GLN A 357 -7.18 21.55 23.79
C GLN A 357 -6.65 21.71 25.22
N GLN A 358 -7.47 21.47 26.25
CA GLN A 358 -7.15 21.85 27.64
C GLN A 358 -6.34 20.82 28.46
N ASP A 359 -6.22 19.56 28.02
CA ASP A 359 -5.59 18.49 28.84
C ASP A 359 -4.09 18.26 28.58
N LEU A 360 -3.42 19.11 27.79
CA LEU A 360 -1.98 18.96 27.57
C LEU A 360 -1.19 19.60 28.72
N PRO A 361 -0.19 18.91 29.30
CA PRO A 361 0.70 19.51 30.27
C PRO A 361 1.36 20.78 29.69
N GLN A 362 1.06 21.94 30.26
CA GLN A 362 1.56 23.25 29.82
C GLN A 362 3.10 23.34 29.82
N GLU A 363 3.79 22.48 30.58
CA GLU A 363 5.25 22.46 30.71
C GLU A 363 6.00 21.91 29.47
N ALA A 364 5.32 21.26 28.51
CA ALA A 364 5.99 20.59 27.39
C ALA A 364 6.37 21.50 26.21
N ALA A 365 6.06 22.80 26.27
CA ALA A 365 6.33 23.75 25.19
C ALA A 365 7.80 24.17 25.04
N GLN A 366 8.73 23.54 25.77
CA GLN A 366 10.15 23.87 25.68
C GLN A 366 10.85 22.99 24.63
N THR A 367 11.52 23.70 23.71
CA THR A 367 12.39 23.22 22.63
C THR A 367 12.98 21.84 22.89
N VAL A 368 12.67 20.89 21.99
CA VAL A 368 13.28 19.56 21.99
C VAL A 368 14.79 19.70 21.74
N SER A 369 15.59 19.82 22.80
CA SER A 369 17.05 19.82 22.68
C SER A 369 17.52 18.38 22.57
N TRP A 370 17.67 17.91 21.34
CA TRP A 370 18.39 16.66 21.10
C TRP A 370 19.86 16.91 21.45
N SER A 371 20.32 16.37 22.58
CA SER A 371 21.77 16.26 22.79
C SER A 371 22.32 15.41 21.64
N VAL A 372 23.54 15.69 21.19
CA VAL A 372 24.18 14.93 20.10
C VAL A 372 24.15 13.42 20.39
N ALA A 373 24.29 13.02 21.65
CA ALA A 373 24.16 11.63 22.10
C ALA A 373 22.74 11.05 21.87
N LEU A 374 21.68 11.81 22.19
CA LEU A 374 20.29 11.42 21.94
C LEU A 374 19.94 11.42 20.45
N ALA A 375 20.59 12.27 19.64
CA ALA A 375 20.44 12.28 18.18
C ALA A 375 21.12 11.10 17.50
N MET A 376 22.20 10.55 18.08
CA MET A 376 22.94 9.40 17.54
C MET A 376 22.28 8.05 17.88
N LEU A 377 21.51 7.96 18.97
CA LEU A 377 20.83 6.73 19.36
C LEU A 377 19.80 6.21 18.33
N PRO A 378 19.02 7.06 17.64
CA PRO A 378 18.23 6.65 16.48
C PRO A 378 19.07 6.05 15.36
N ALA A 379 20.24 6.60 15.05
CA ALA A 379 21.13 6.04 14.03
C ALA A 379 21.65 4.64 14.43
N ILE A 380 21.95 4.43 15.71
CA ILE A 380 22.29 3.10 16.25
C ILE A 380 21.08 2.16 16.18
N GLY A 381 19.89 2.65 16.51
CA GLY A 381 18.65 1.89 16.40
C GLY A 381 18.30 1.49 14.96
N VAL A 382 18.56 2.37 13.99
CA VAL A 382 18.50 2.07 12.55
C VAL A 382 19.46 0.94 12.21
N VAL A 383 20.73 1.08 12.58
CA VAL A 383 21.76 0.07 12.30
C VAL A 383 21.37 -1.27 12.92
N LEU A 384 20.96 -1.32 14.19
CA LEU A 384 20.50 -2.54 14.87
C LEU A 384 19.23 -3.14 14.23
N SER A 385 18.30 -2.31 13.76
CA SER A 385 17.09 -2.77 13.04
C SER A 385 17.42 -3.29 11.65
N LEU A 386 18.48 -2.80 11.01
CA LEU A 386 18.95 -3.28 9.71
C LEU A 386 19.80 -4.57 9.86
N TYR A 387 20.52 -4.71 10.99
CA TYR A 387 21.18 -5.96 11.37
C TYR A 387 20.20 -7.12 11.56
N SER A 388 18.90 -6.86 11.72
CA SER A 388 17.90 -7.92 11.83
C SER A 388 17.72 -8.74 10.55
N PHE A 389 18.29 -8.32 9.42
CA PHE A 389 18.31 -9.11 8.18
C PHE A 389 19.64 -9.86 7.96
N VAL A 390 20.75 -9.22 8.28
CA VAL A 390 22.11 -9.74 8.03
C VAL A 390 22.53 -10.79 9.05
N LEU A 391 22.23 -10.53 10.33
CA LEU A 391 22.64 -11.40 11.42
C LEU A 391 21.94 -12.77 11.37
N PRO A 392 20.64 -12.90 11.03
CA PRO A 392 19.99 -14.19 10.88
C PRO A 392 20.58 -15.04 9.76
N VAL A 393 20.95 -14.46 8.62
CA VAL A 393 21.60 -15.19 7.51
C VAL A 393 22.97 -15.74 7.95
N SER A 394 23.71 -14.93 8.71
CA SER A 394 25.03 -15.29 9.22
C SER A 394 24.95 -16.39 10.29
N LEU A 395 23.99 -16.26 11.22
CA LEU A 395 23.70 -17.27 12.24
C LEU A 395 23.15 -18.56 11.62
N ALA A 396 22.26 -18.46 10.64
CA ALA A 396 21.72 -19.61 9.91
C ALA A 396 22.83 -20.39 9.20
N SER A 397 23.76 -19.67 8.54
CA SER A 397 24.92 -20.27 7.90
C SER A 397 25.78 -21.07 8.88
N PHE A 398 25.95 -20.58 10.12
CA PHE A 398 26.68 -21.27 11.18
C PHE A 398 25.93 -22.50 11.69
N VAL A 399 24.63 -22.36 11.99
CA VAL A 399 23.76 -23.46 12.44
C VAL A 399 23.69 -24.60 11.42
N MET A 400 23.78 -24.27 10.14
CA MET A 400 23.70 -25.24 9.05
C MET A 400 24.99 -26.00 8.78
N ILE A 401 26.15 -25.60 9.34
CA ILE A 401 27.44 -26.31 9.16
C ILE A 401 27.35 -27.83 9.42
N PRO A 402 26.80 -28.32 10.54
CA PRO A 402 26.63 -29.76 10.77
C PRO A 402 25.64 -30.41 9.80
N VAL A 403 24.57 -29.70 9.44
CA VAL A 403 23.52 -30.19 8.53
C VAL A 403 24.06 -30.35 7.10
N ASN A 404 24.96 -29.46 6.68
CA ASN A 404 25.61 -29.51 5.37
C ASN A 404 26.29 -30.85 5.15
N LYS A 405 27.02 -31.37 6.16
CA LYS A 405 27.70 -32.67 6.08
C LYS A 405 26.74 -33.83 5.81
N ALA A 406 25.55 -33.82 6.41
CA ALA A 406 24.53 -34.84 6.21
C ALA A 406 23.85 -34.70 4.83
N ILE A 407 23.63 -33.47 4.36
CA ILE A 407 23.03 -33.19 3.05
C ILE A 407 23.93 -33.67 1.90
N PHE A 408 25.26 -33.61 2.06
CA PHE A 408 26.22 -34.13 1.07
C PHE A 408 26.16 -35.66 0.89
N LEU A 409 25.41 -36.39 1.72
CA LEU A 409 25.15 -37.82 1.55
C LEU A 409 23.97 -38.11 0.61
N LEU A 410 23.16 -37.11 0.26
CA LEU A 410 22.02 -37.23 -0.66
C LEU A 410 22.46 -37.05 -2.12
N PRO A 411 21.68 -37.52 -3.11
CA PRO A 411 21.87 -37.16 -4.50
C PRO A 411 21.97 -35.64 -4.66
N ALA A 412 22.94 -35.16 -5.43
CA ALA A 412 23.33 -33.75 -5.48
C ALA A 412 22.14 -32.79 -5.65
N THR A 413 21.21 -33.11 -6.54
CA THR A 413 20.01 -32.28 -6.80
C THR A 413 19.04 -32.26 -5.62
N ALA A 414 18.75 -33.41 -5.02
CA ALA A 414 17.82 -33.53 -3.89
C ALA A 414 18.41 -32.91 -2.61
N GLY A 415 19.69 -33.17 -2.33
CA GLY A 415 20.41 -32.56 -1.22
C GLY A 415 20.46 -31.03 -1.36
N PHE A 416 20.70 -30.53 -2.57
CA PHE A 416 20.74 -29.11 -2.86
C PHE A 416 19.38 -28.43 -2.61
N ILE A 417 18.29 -28.95 -3.16
CA ILE A 417 16.94 -28.39 -2.94
C ILE A 417 16.60 -28.39 -1.45
N LEU A 418 16.88 -29.50 -0.75
CA LEU A 418 16.63 -29.61 0.68
C LEU A 418 17.45 -28.60 1.48
N TRP A 419 18.70 -28.36 1.11
CA TRP A 419 19.56 -27.36 1.72
C TRP A 419 18.95 -25.96 1.65
N PHE A 420 18.49 -25.53 0.47
CA PHE A 420 17.87 -24.21 0.32
C PHE A 420 16.62 -24.06 1.16
N ILE A 421 15.75 -25.07 1.16
CA ILE A 421 14.52 -25.05 1.96
C ILE A 421 14.88 -24.91 3.44
N LEU A 422 15.81 -25.71 3.94
CA LEU A 422 16.24 -25.65 5.34
C LEU A 422 16.91 -24.32 5.68
N GLN A 423 17.77 -23.77 4.81
CA GLN A 423 18.36 -22.45 4.99
C GLN A 423 17.28 -21.37 5.12
N CYS A 424 16.28 -21.35 4.24
CA CYS A 424 15.19 -20.38 4.29
C CYS A 424 14.43 -20.45 5.62
N VAL A 425 14.13 -21.68 6.07
CA VAL A 425 13.44 -21.92 7.35
C VAL A 425 14.29 -21.40 8.51
N VAL A 426 15.58 -21.76 8.56
CA VAL A 426 16.48 -21.33 9.64
C VAL A 426 16.64 -19.82 9.64
N VAL A 427 16.83 -19.17 8.49
CA VAL A 427 16.90 -17.70 8.37
C VAL A 427 15.64 -17.06 8.91
N GLN A 428 14.45 -17.57 8.56
CA GLN A 428 13.19 -17.02 9.03
C GLN A 428 13.01 -17.18 10.54
N VAL A 429 13.31 -18.35 11.09
CA VAL A 429 13.27 -18.59 12.55
C VAL A 429 14.26 -17.69 13.28
N MET A 430 15.50 -17.58 12.79
CA MET A 430 16.51 -16.70 13.38
C MET A 430 16.10 -15.23 13.31
N SER A 431 15.42 -14.82 12.25
CA SER A 431 14.86 -13.47 12.13
C SER A 431 13.79 -13.21 13.19
N PHE A 432 12.90 -14.17 13.43
CA PHE A 432 11.87 -14.05 14.49
C PHE A 432 12.51 -13.94 15.87
N LEU A 433 13.45 -14.84 16.17
CA LEU A 433 14.16 -14.86 17.44
C LEU A 433 14.93 -13.56 17.67
N LEU A 434 15.58 -13.04 16.63
CA LEU A 434 16.33 -11.80 16.72
C LEU A 434 15.41 -10.59 16.97
N VAL A 435 14.28 -10.48 16.26
CA VAL A 435 13.32 -9.39 16.51
C VAL A 435 12.78 -9.46 17.94
N ILE A 436 12.47 -10.65 18.45
CA ILE A 436 12.05 -10.87 19.84
C ILE A 436 13.17 -10.45 20.80
N ALA A 437 14.41 -10.89 20.56
CA ALA A 437 15.56 -10.55 21.40
C ALA A 437 15.82 -9.04 21.42
N LEU A 438 15.81 -8.37 20.27
CA LEU A 438 15.99 -6.91 20.17
C LEU A 438 14.89 -6.15 20.91
N LYS A 439 13.64 -6.60 20.81
CA LYS A 439 12.52 -6.05 21.57
C LYS A 439 12.78 -6.14 23.07
N TRP A 440 13.09 -7.32 23.59
CA TRP A 440 13.24 -7.48 25.05
C TRP A 440 14.53 -6.87 25.60
N LEU A 441 15.62 -6.85 24.82
CA LEU A 441 16.90 -6.28 25.23
C LEU A 441 16.92 -4.74 25.22
N PHE A 442 16.37 -4.11 24.17
CA PHE A 442 16.46 -2.65 23.99
C PHE A 442 15.18 -1.90 24.31
N VAL A 443 13.99 -2.50 24.09
CA VAL A 443 12.71 -1.83 24.33
C VAL A 443 12.11 -2.21 25.67
N GLY A 444 12.16 -3.46 26.11
CA GLY A 444 11.43 -3.94 27.29
C GLY A 444 9.92 -3.71 27.19
N ARG A 445 9.20 -3.62 28.31
CA ARG A 445 7.74 -3.31 28.31
C ARG A 445 7.49 -1.80 28.27
N LEU A 446 6.60 -1.36 27.38
CA LEU A 446 6.08 0.01 27.33
C LEU A 446 4.67 0.06 27.93
N GLY A 447 4.47 0.95 28.91
CA GLY A 447 3.17 1.21 29.53
C GLY A 447 2.44 2.40 28.89
N PRO A 448 1.13 2.55 29.12
CA PRO A 448 0.39 3.73 28.69
C PRO A 448 0.89 4.99 29.40
N GLY A 449 0.82 6.13 28.72
CA GLY A 449 1.20 7.43 29.28
C GLY A 449 1.76 8.39 28.24
N SER A 450 2.03 9.62 28.69
CA SER A 450 2.57 10.71 27.90
C SER A 450 4.05 10.92 28.22
N PHE A 451 4.88 11.13 27.20
CA PHE A 451 6.31 11.41 27.37
C PHE A 451 6.81 12.39 26.32
N THR A 452 7.82 13.17 26.68
CA THR A 452 8.42 14.16 25.78
C THR A 452 9.20 13.47 24.66
N VAL A 453 9.12 14.05 23.47
CA VAL A 453 9.95 13.65 22.32
C VAL A 453 11.42 13.86 22.69
N GLY A 454 12.26 12.85 22.40
CA GLY A 454 13.67 12.85 22.79
C GLY A 454 13.95 12.22 24.16
N SER A 455 12.93 11.88 24.96
CA SER A 455 13.13 11.08 26.17
C SER A 455 13.58 9.64 25.86
N LEU A 456 14.19 8.95 26.83
CA LEU A 456 14.55 7.53 26.66
C LEU A 456 13.31 6.65 26.38
N LYS A 457 12.16 6.97 26.96
CA LYS A 457 10.88 6.29 26.67
C LYS A 457 10.47 6.51 25.21
N TYR A 458 10.59 7.73 24.70
CA TYR A 458 10.37 8.03 23.29
C TYR A 458 11.31 7.24 22.39
N LEU A 459 12.59 7.18 22.72
CA LEU A 459 13.56 6.43 21.92
C LEU A 459 13.25 4.93 21.91
N ARG A 460 12.89 4.34 23.06
CA ARG A 460 12.45 2.93 23.15
C ARG A 460 11.21 2.69 22.28
N PHE A 461 10.25 3.61 22.32
CA PHE A 461 9.06 3.57 21.48
C PHE A 461 9.40 3.69 19.98
N TRP A 462 10.25 4.65 19.61
CA TRP A 462 10.69 4.87 18.24
C TRP A 462 11.45 3.64 17.69
N PHE A 463 12.35 3.06 18.47
CA PHE A 463 13.06 1.84 18.10
C PHE A 463 12.08 0.67 17.95
N MET A 464 11.09 0.55 18.83
CA MET A 464 10.03 -0.45 18.71
C MET A 464 9.21 -0.30 17.42
N GLN A 465 8.80 0.92 17.07
CA GLN A 465 8.06 1.20 15.83
C GLN A 465 8.88 0.81 14.60
N ASN A 466 10.17 1.16 14.58
CA ASN A 466 11.06 0.77 13.51
C ASN A 466 11.23 -0.76 13.46
N LEU A 467 11.51 -1.40 14.59
CA LEU A 467 11.67 -2.85 14.67
C LEU A 467 10.44 -3.59 14.14
N VAL A 468 9.23 -3.20 14.57
CA VAL A 468 7.98 -3.78 14.09
C VAL A 468 7.74 -3.45 12.62
N GLY A 469 7.87 -2.18 12.21
CA GLY A 469 7.62 -1.74 10.83
C GLY A 469 8.58 -2.35 9.80
N TYR A 470 9.86 -2.43 10.13
CA TYR A 470 10.87 -3.12 9.33
C TYR A 470 10.61 -4.61 9.29
N SER A 471 10.34 -5.23 10.45
CA SER A 471 9.93 -6.63 10.48
C SER A 471 8.77 -6.87 9.52
N GLY A 472 7.73 -6.05 9.56
CA GLY A 472 6.58 -6.08 8.65
C GLY A 472 6.89 -5.86 7.16
N SER A 473 8.07 -5.34 6.80
CA SER A 473 8.47 -5.05 5.40
C SER A 473 9.15 -6.23 4.69
N TRP A 474 9.81 -7.14 5.42
CA TRP A 474 10.30 -8.43 4.89
C TRP A 474 9.47 -9.64 5.37
N LEU A 475 8.68 -9.46 6.43
CA LEU A 475 7.64 -10.38 6.86
C LEU A 475 6.31 -10.33 6.08
N PRO A 476 6.05 -9.58 4.98
CA PRO A 476 4.81 -9.73 4.20
C PRO A 476 4.57 -11.19 3.76
N LEU A 477 5.66 -11.96 3.65
CA LEU A 477 5.66 -13.41 3.43
C LEU A 477 5.00 -14.22 4.56
N THR A 478 5.00 -13.68 5.78
CA THR A 478 4.41 -14.24 7.00
C THR A 478 3.19 -13.47 7.51
N CYS A 479 2.96 -12.24 7.07
CA CYS A 479 1.70 -11.53 7.31
C CYS A 479 0.55 -12.33 6.68
N MET A 480 -0.64 -12.26 7.29
CA MET A 480 -1.77 -13.14 6.97
C MET A 480 -1.47 -14.65 7.07
N THR A 481 -0.37 -15.06 7.74
CA THR A 481 -0.17 -16.45 8.16
C THR A 481 -0.64 -16.64 9.60
N THR A 482 -0.85 -17.89 9.95
CA THR A 482 -1.02 -18.37 11.33
C THR A 482 0.20 -18.10 12.24
N PHE A 483 1.39 -17.78 11.71
CA PHE A 483 2.60 -17.51 12.50
C PHE A 483 2.69 -16.07 13.03
N TYR A 484 2.16 -15.09 12.30
CA TYR A 484 2.30 -13.68 12.66
C TYR A 484 1.62 -13.30 13.99
N PRO A 485 0.40 -13.79 14.30
CA PRO A 485 -0.19 -13.61 15.63
C PRO A 485 0.68 -14.16 16.77
N VAL A 486 1.43 -15.24 16.55
CA VAL A 486 2.35 -15.81 17.55
C VAL A 486 3.51 -14.85 17.80
N LEU A 487 4.14 -14.33 16.73
CA LEU A 487 5.20 -13.33 16.86
C LEU A 487 4.71 -12.10 17.63
N MET A 488 3.54 -11.56 17.28
CA MET A 488 2.99 -10.38 17.93
C MET A 488 2.69 -10.60 19.43
N ARG A 489 2.29 -11.81 19.85
CA ARG A 489 2.19 -12.17 21.28
C ARG A 489 3.55 -12.14 21.98
N LEU A 490 4.57 -12.71 21.35
CA LEU A 490 5.94 -12.72 21.89
C LEU A 490 6.56 -11.33 21.97
N LEU A 491 6.09 -10.38 21.15
CA LEU A 491 6.47 -8.97 21.21
C LEU A 491 5.69 -8.14 22.24
N GLY A 492 4.65 -8.71 22.88
CA GLY A 492 3.90 -8.09 23.97
C GLY A 492 2.39 -7.95 23.76
N SER A 493 1.87 -8.22 22.56
CA SER A 493 0.42 -8.06 22.28
C SER A 493 -0.41 -9.18 22.92
N SER A 494 -1.63 -8.86 23.32
CA SER A 494 -2.60 -9.90 23.71
C SER A 494 -3.49 -10.23 22.51
N ILE A 495 -3.25 -11.34 21.83
CA ILE A 495 -3.99 -11.71 20.62
C ILE A 495 -4.77 -13.00 20.83
N GLY A 496 -6.08 -12.95 20.67
CA GLY A 496 -6.99 -14.07 20.82
C GLY A 496 -6.74 -15.19 19.79
N LEU A 497 -7.28 -16.37 20.07
CA LEU A 497 -7.18 -17.52 19.17
C LEU A 497 -7.89 -17.21 17.83
N LYS A 498 -7.32 -17.64 16.70
CA LYS A 498 -7.85 -17.40 15.34
C LYS A 498 -8.02 -15.93 14.94
N ALA A 499 -7.45 -15.00 15.69
CA ALA A 499 -7.35 -13.63 15.24
C ALA A 499 -6.39 -13.55 14.05
N GLU A 500 -6.73 -12.72 13.07
CA GLU A 500 -5.96 -12.53 11.86
C GLU A 500 -5.51 -11.09 11.74
N ILE A 501 -4.26 -10.92 11.31
CA ILE A 501 -3.63 -9.61 11.20
C ILE A 501 -3.02 -9.51 9.80
N GLY A 502 -3.52 -8.53 9.07
CA GLY A 502 -3.09 -8.15 7.74
C GLY A 502 -1.70 -7.53 7.73
N SER A 503 -1.15 -7.45 6.53
CA SER A 503 0.15 -6.85 6.27
C SER A 503 0.10 -5.35 6.51
N PHE A 504 1.25 -4.78 6.90
CA PHE A 504 1.43 -3.33 7.00
C PHE A 504 0.43 -2.63 7.95
N THR A 505 0.03 -3.28 9.05
CA THR A 505 -0.68 -2.58 10.12
C THR A 505 0.29 -1.59 10.78
N PHE A 506 -0.09 -0.32 10.94
CA PHE A 506 0.80 0.73 11.45
C PHE A 506 0.30 1.33 12.77
N GLY A 507 1.21 1.98 13.49
CA GLY A 507 0.89 2.85 14.62
C GLY A 507 0.58 2.16 15.94
N TYR A 508 0.50 0.84 15.98
CA TYR A 508 0.28 0.12 17.24
C TYR A 508 1.58 -0.03 18.04
N CYS A 509 1.45 -0.01 19.36
CA CYS A 509 2.48 -0.50 20.28
C CYS A 509 2.07 -1.90 20.73
N PRO A 510 2.86 -2.97 20.44
CA PRO A 510 2.48 -4.34 20.82
C PRO A 510 2.06 -4.49 22.29
N ASP A 511 2.80 -3.89 23.23
CA ASP A 511 2.47 -3.96 24.68
C ASP A 511 1.09 -3.38 25.04
N LEU A 512 0.51 -2.55 24.17
CA LEU A 512 -0.72 -1.80 24.39
C LEU A 512 -1.86 -2.24 23.47
N LEU A 513 -1.65 -3.29 22.67
CA LEU A 513 -2.64 -3.82 21.75
C LEU A 513 -3.27 -5.10 22.30
N VAL A 514 -4.60 -5.08 22.42
CA VAL A 514 -5.41 -6.27 22.73
C VAL A 514 -6.33 -6.57 21.56
N VAL A 515 -6.25 -7.77 21.02
CA VAL A 515 -7.06 -8.26 19.91
C VAL A 515 -7.85 -9.48 20.38
N GLY A 516 -9.17 -9.40 20.35
CA GLY A 516 -10.09 -10.46 20.77
C GLY A 516 -10.02 -11.71 19.89
N ARG A 517 -10.67 -12.78 20.35
CA ARG A 517 -10.74 -14.05 19.62
C ARG A 517 -11.43 -13.87 18.28
N GLY A 518 -10.86 -14.43 17.22
CA GLY A 518 -11.45 -14.39 15.88
C GLY A 518 -11.57 -13.01 15.24
N ALA A 519 -11.02 -11.95 15.85
CA ALA A 519 -10.99 -10.62 15.27
C ALA A 519 -10.10 -10.56 14.02
N PHE A 520 -10.38 -9.62 13.14
CA PHE A 520 -9.70 -9.49 11.86
C PHE A 520 -9.23 -8.05 11.65
N LEU A 521 -7.92 -7.86 11.60
CA LEU A 521 -7.28 -6.62 11.21
C LEU A 521 -6.85 -6.73 9.76
N ALA A 522 -7.40 -5.91 8.89
CA ALA A 522 -7.12 -5.99 7.47
C ALA A 522 -5.85 -5.19 7.09
N ASP A 523 -5.46 -5.29 5.81
CA ASP A 523 -4.20 -4.72 5.35
C ASP A 523 -4.18 -3.20 5.47
N ARG A 524 -3.06 -2.66 5.93
CA ARG A 524 -2.92 -1.22 6.15
C ARG A 524 -4.08 -0.67 6.97
N CYS A 525 -4.48 -1.26 8.07
CA CYS A 525 -5.26 -0.52 9.07
C CYS A 525 -4.30 0.20 10.05
N SER A 526 -4.76 1.28 10.67
CA SER A 526 -4.06 1.92 11.79
C SER A 526 -4.86 1.68 13.05
N VAL A 527 -4.27 0.98 14.02
CA VAL A 527 -4.93 0.62 15.27
C VAL A 527 -4.07 1.10 16.42
N GLY A 528 -4.59 1.99 17.24
CA GLY A 528 -3.85 2.46 18.41
C GLY A 528 -2.70 3.41 18.07
N GLY A 529 -2.86 4.19 16.99
CA GLY A 529 -1.86 5.15 16.48
C GLY A 529 -1.36 6.16 17.51
N VAL A 530 -0.12 6.61 17.37
CA VAL A 530 0.50 7.56 18.30
C VAL A 530 -0.12 8.94 18.15
N ARG A 531 -0.58 9.53 19.25
CA ARG A 531 -0.97 10.95 19.27
C ARG A 531 0.25 11.78 19.63
N MET A 532 0.64 12.67 18.72
CA MET A 532 1.72 13.63 18.96
C MET A 532 1.20 15.05 18.92
N ARG A 533 1.47 15.80 19.99
CA ARG A 533 1.08 17.21 20.06
C ARG A 533 2.06 17.97 20.95
N GLY A 534 2.55 19.10 20.45
CA GLY A 534 3.41 20.01 21.22
C GLY A 534 4.67 19.35 21.78
N GLY A 535 5.32 18.46 21.01
CA GLY A 535 6.52 17.74 21.47
C GLY A 535 6.26 16.64 22.50
N VAL A 536 5.00 16.27 22.75
CA VAL A 536 4.61 15.14 23.60
C VAL A 536 4.08 14.01 22.73
N CYS A 537 4.53 12.79 23.04
CA CYS A 537 4.05 11.54 22.48
C CYS A 537 3.17 10.86 23.53
N GLU A 538 1.92 10.58 23.17
CA GLU A 538 0.94 9.91 24.03
C GLU A 538 0.67 8.49 23.53
N LEU A 539 0.81 7.51 24.43
CA LEU A 539 0.48 6.12 24.17
C LEU A 539 -0.72 5.68 25.03
N LYS A 540 -1.73 5.10 24.39
CA LYS A 540 -2.91 4.54 25.07
C LYS A 540 -3.11 3.08 24.69
N ARG A 541 -3.73 2.34 25.60
CA ARG A 541 -4.13 0.95 25.37
C ARG A 541 -5.34 0.90 24.44
N THR A 542 -5.26 0.10 23.39
CA THR A 542 -6.35 -0.08 22.43
C THR A 542 -6.84 -1.52 22.48
N VAL A 543 -8.15 -1.71 22.59
CA VAL A 543 -8.78 -3.02 22.78
C VAL A 543 -9.75 -3.29 21.65
N LEU A 544 -9.61 -4.44 21.01
CA LEU A 544 -10.52 -4.95 20.00
C LEU A 544 -11.26 -6.17 20.54
N GLY A 545 -12.58 -6.14 20.52
CA GLY A 545 -13.45 -7.21 20.99
C GLY A 545 -13.42 -8.44 20.10
N GLU A 546 -14.04 -9.53 20.57
CA GLU A 546 -14.14 -10.78 19.82
C GLU A 546 -14.88 -10.58 18.50
N ARG A 547 -14.42 -11.27 17.44
CA ARG A 547 -15.01 -11.22 16.08
C ARG A 547 -15.16 -9.82 15.47
N SER A 548 -14.50 -8.81 16.06
CA SER A 548 -14.47 -7.47 15.48
C SER A 548 -13.63 -7.45 14.20
N PHE A 549 -13.97 -6.55 13.29
CA PHE A 549 -13.35 -6.40 11.98
C PHE A 549 -12.93 -4.94 11.75
N VAL A 550 -11.67 -4.73 11.40
CA VAL A 550 -11.15 -3.42 11.00
C VAL A 550 -10.68 -3.53 9.56
N GLY A 551 -11.38 -2.84 8.65
CA GLY A 551 -11.16 -2.92 7.20
C GLY A 551 -9.88 -2.24 6.74
N ASN A 552 -9.53 -2.47 5.46
CA ASN A 552 -8.32 -1.90 4.88
C ASN A 552 -8.38 -0.38 4.97
N LEU A 553 -7.24 0.29 5.15
CA LEU A 553 -7.16 1.74 5.23
C LEU A 553 -7.93 2.38 6.42
N ALA A 554 -8.63 1.62 7.25
CA ALA A 554 -9.38 2.16 8.39
C ALA A 554 -8.45 2.65 9.51
N VAL A 555 -8.95 3.60 10.31
CA VAL A 555 -8.24 4.12 11.49
C VAL A 555 -9.09 3.92 12.75
N VAL A 556 -8.51 3.24 13.73
CA VAL A 556 -9.02 3.13 15.11
C VAL A 556 -8.11 3.95 16.02
N LYS A 557 -8.67 5.03 16.60
CA LYS A 557 -7.95 5.98 17.45
C LYS A 557 -7.30 5.27 18.64
N ALA A 558 -6.16 5.77 19.11
CA ALA A 558 -5.54 5.25 20.33
C ALA A 558 -6.42 5.47 21.56
N GLY A 559 -6.49 4.42 22.40
CA GLY A 559 -7.35 4.42 23.58
C GLY A 559 -8.75 3.87 23.33
N SER A 560 -9.11 3.59 22.07
CA SER A 560 -10.44 3.07 21.74
C SER A 560 -10.64 1.67 22.31
N VAL A 561 -11.86 1.44 22.80
CA VAL A 561 -12.38 0.12 23.16
C VAL A 561 -13.44 -0.23 22.13
N VAL A 562 -13.10 -1.18 21.27
CA VAL A 562 -14.01 -1.73 20.27
C VAL A 562 -14.67 -2.96 20.89
N GLU A 563 -15.99 -2.97 21.01
CA GLU A 563 -16.70 -4.13 21.57
C GLU A 563 -16.75 -5.31 20.58
N GLU A 564 -17.42 -6.38 20.97
CA GLU A 564 -17.54 -7.61 20.18
C GLU A 564 -18.38 -7.41 18.91
N ASP A 565 -18.07 -8.16 17.86
CA ASP A 565 -18.81 -8.17 16.58
C ASP A 565 -18.90 -6.79 15.86
N VAL A 566 -18.05 -5.83 16.24
CA VAL A 566 -18.01 -4.51 15.59
C VAL A 566 -17.29 -4.58 14.24
N LEU A 567 -17.80 -3.88 13.24
CA LEU A 567 -17.15 -3.73 11.93
C LEU A 567 -16.83 -2.26 11.66
N VAL A 568 -15.56 -1.95 11.38
CA VAL A 568 -15.13 -0.66 10.80
C VAL A 568 -14.78 -0.90 9.35
N GLY A 569 -15.49 -0.25 8.43
CA GLY A 569 -15.36 -0.43 6.99
C GLY A 569 -14.03 0.07 6.42
N ILE A 570 -13.81 -0.21 5.15
CA ILE A 570 -12.63 0.29 4.42
C ILE A 570 -12.57 1.82 4.44
N MET A 571 -11.37 2.37 4.58
CA MET A 571 -11.11 3.83 4.50
C MET A 571 -12.02 4.66 5.44
N SER A 572 -12.35 4.09 6.60
CA SER A 572 -13.29 4.65 7.57
C SER A 572 -12.60 5.02 8.87
N ALA A 573 -13.00 6.14 9.45
CA ALA A 573 -12.56 6.53 10.79
C ALA A 573 -13.50 5.91 11.83
N ALA A 574 -12.96 5.24 12.85
CA ALA A 574 -13.79 4.69 13.91
C ALA A 574 -14.30 5.81 14.84
N PRO A 575 -15.60 5.85 15.21
CA PRO A 575 -16.10 6.73 16.26
C PRO A 575 -15.46 6.43 17.62
N GLN A 576 -15.65 7.34 18.59
CA GLN A 576 -15.18 7.12 19.96
C GLN A 576 -15.91 5.95 20.63
N ASP A 577 -17.23 5.87 20.46
CA ASP A 577 -18.07 4.81 21.01
C ASP A 577 -18.35 3.73 19.96
N LEU A 578 -17.91 2.50 20.24
CA LEU A 578 -18.00 1.35 19.33
C LEU A 578 -18.72 0.18 20.02
N PRO A 579 -20.06 0.28 20.22
CA PRO A 579 -20.83 -0.72 20.95
C PRO A 579 -21.00 -2.01 20.14
N ALA A 580 -21.26 -3.12 20.84
CA ALA A 580 -21.25 -4.46 20.28
C ALA A 580 -22.22 -4.63 19.12
N GLY A 581 -21.79 -5.39 18.10
CA GLY A 581 -22.59 -5.71 16.92
C GLY A 581 -22.87 -4.54 15.97
N THR A 582 -22.24 -3.38 16.18
CA THR A 582 -22.38 -2.24 15.28
C THR A 582 -21.45 -2.30 14.08
N SER A 583 -21.80 -1.59 13.02
CA SER A 583 -21.01 -1.52 11.79
C SER A 583 -20.91 -0.06 11.36
N TRP A 584 -19.72 0.37 10.94
CA TRP A 584 -19.39 1.78 10.69
C TRP A 584 -18.67 1.94 9.36
N LEU A 585 -18.95 3.03 8.65
CA LEU A 585 -18.36 3.33 7.35
C LEU A 585 -18.19 4.84 7.15
N GLY A 586 -17.12 5.23 6.48
CA GLY A 586 -16.94 6.58 5.96
C GLY A 586 -16.16 7.52 6.87
N VAL A 587 -15.99 8.75 6.34
CA VAL A 587 -15.44 9.90 7.07
C VAL A 587 -16.37 11.09 6.76
N PRO A 588 -17.18 11.56 7.73
CA PRO A 588 -17.26 11.10 9.12
C PRO A 588 -17.91 9.70 9.21
N PRO A 589 -17.74 8.98 10.35
CA PRO A 589 -18.32 7.66 10.52
C PRO A 589 -19.84 7.66 10.48
N ILE A 590 -20.41 6.76 9.67
CA ILE A 590 -21.84 6.51 9.52
C ILE A 590 -22.12 5.09 10.01
N ARG A 591 -23.16 4.93 10.83
CA ARG A 591 -23.59 3.60 11.32
C ARG A 591 -24.39 2.87 10.25
N LEU A 592 -23.99 1.64 9.94
CA LEU A 592 -24.70 0.73 9.05
C LEU A 592 -25.74 -0.07 9.86
N PRO A 593 -27.04 0.02 9.54
CA PRO A 593 -28.11 -0.56 10.36
C PRO A 593 -28.27 -2.07 10.19
N SER A 594 -27.93 -2.63 9.02
CA SER A 594 -28.01 -4.06 8.76
C SER A 594 -26.69 -4.59 8.18
N ARG A 595 -26.11 -5.56 8.87
CA ARG A 595 -25.04 -6.40 8.34
C ARG A 595 -25.70 -7.61 7.69
N GLN A 596 -25.50 -7.81 6.39
CA GLN A 596 -25.82 -9.10 5.76
C GLN A 596 -24.90 -10.15 6.35
N LYS A 597 -25.42 -10.91 7.31
CA LYS A 597 -24.75 -12.11 7.82
C LYS A 597 -24.96 -13.20 6.78
N GLU A 598 -23.89 -13.60 6.11
CA GLU A 598 -23.92 -14.75 5.21
C GLU A 598 -24.33 -16.01 6.01
N SER A 599 -25.45 -16.63 5.63
CA SER A 599 -25.93 -17.85 6.28
C SER A 599 -24.98 -18.99 5.96
N CYS A 600 -24.03 -19.28 6.88
CA CYS A 600 -22.96 -20.23 6.65
C CYS A 600 -23.40 -21.71 6.57
N GLY A 601 -24.66 -22.04 6.86
CA GLY A 601 -25.22 -23.39 6.73
C GLY A 601 -24.27 -24.51 7.22
N SER A 602 -24.17 -25.62 6.46
CA SER A 602 -23.22 -26.71 6.74
C SER A 602 -21.74 -26.40 6.43
N LYS A 603 -21.43 -25.18 5.97
CA LYS A 603 -20.12 -24.72 5.48
C LYS A 603 -19.35 -23.83 6.48
N ASP A 604 -19.86 -23.66 7.71
CA ASP A 604 -19.17 -22.96 8.81
C ASP A 604 -17.77 -23.56 9.15
N ARG A 605 -17.53 -24.80 8.72
CA ARG A 605 -16.20 -25.47 8.72
C ARG A 605 -15.11 -24.75 7.90
N PHE A 606 -15.42 -23.69 7.15
CA PHE A 606 -14.45 -22.91 6.38
C PHE A 606 -14.42 -21.41 6.74
N SER A 607 -15.15 -20.99 7.78
CA SER A 607 -15.21 -19.58 8.23
C SER A 607 -14.62 -19.38 9.63
N TYR A 608 -15.40 -19.55 10.71
CA TYR A 608 -14.93 -19.27 12.09
C TYR A 608 -14.38 -20.52 12.81
N SER A 609 -14.87 -21.70 12.46
CA SER A 609 -14.52 -22.96 13.14
C SER A 609 -14.09 -24.06 12.18
N PRO A 610 -12.89 -23.93 11.55
CA PRO A 610 -12.38 -24.99 10.72
C PRO A 610 -12.13 -26.26 11.54
N GLY A 611 -12.47 -27.41 10.96
CA GLY A 611 -12.07 -28.70 11.51
C GLY A 611 -10.55 -28.83 11.51
N VAL A 612 -10.02 -29.70 12.38
CA VAL A 612 -8.56 -29.93 12.52
C VAL A 612 -7.86 -30.19 11.18
N PRO A 613 -8.39 -30.99 10.23
CA PRO A 613 -7.72 -31.21 8.95
C PRO A 613 -7.60 -29.94 8.08
N VAL A 614 -8.62 -29.08 8.11
CA VAL A 614 -8.63 -27.81 7.36
C VAL A 614 -7.60 -26.85 7.97
N PHE A 615 -7.52 -26.81 9.30
CA PHE A 615 -6.55 -26.00 10.00
C PHE A 615 -5.11 -26.48 9.79
N LEU A 616 -4.86 -27.80 9.83
CA LEU A 616 -3.55 -28.38 9.49
C LEU A 616 -3.16 -28.11 8.03
N GLY A 617 -4.10 -28.23 7.09
CA GLY A 617 -3.89 -27.85 5.71
C GLY A 617 -3.51 -26.37 5.55
N ARG A 618 -4.14 -25.48 6.34
CA ARG A 618 -3.77 -24.06 6.39
C ARG A 618 -2.37 -23.84 6.94
N LEU A 619 -1.97 -24.53 8.01
CA LEU A 619 -0.62 -24.43 8.58
C LEU A 619 0.45 -24.83 7.56
N VAL A 620 0.25 -25.95 6.86
CA VAL A 620 1.17 -26.42 5.80
C VAL A 620 1.23 -25.40 4.67
N PHE A 621 0.08 -24.89 4.23
CA PHE A 621 0.03 -23.90 3.17
C PHE A 621 0.74 -22.59 3.56
N ASP A 622 0.46 -22.07 4.76
CA ASP A 622 1.13 -20.89 5.29
C ASP A 622 2.64 -21.08 5.41
N PHE A 623 3.09 -22.27 5.82
CA PHE A 623 4.51 -22.63 5.86
C PHE A 623 5.14 -22.56 4.47
N VAL A 624 4.55 -23.24 3.48
CA VAL A 624 5.05 -23.23 2.09
C VAL A 624 5.05 -21.81 1.53
N ARG A 625 3.96 -21.07 1.69
CA ARG A 625 3.83 -19.67 1.24
C ARG A 625 4.91 -18.77 1.85
N ALA A 626 5.24 -18.97 3.12
CA ALA A 626 6.27 -18.20 3.82
C ALA A 626 7.69 -18.51 3.32
N GLN A 627 7.95 -19.74 2.83
CA GLN A 627 9.28 -20.14 2.32
C GLN A 627 9.52 -19.79 0.85
N VAL A 628 8.49 -19.88 0.00
CA VAL A 628 8.64 -19.81 -1.46
C VAL A 628 9.40 -18.56 -1.94
N PRO A 629 9.11 -17.35 -1.42
CA PRO A 629 9.85 -16.17 -1.85
C PRO A 629 11.30 -16.12 -1.34
N GLY A 630 11.55 -16.60 -0.13
CA GLY A 630 12.91 -16.76 0.38
C GLY A 630 13.73 -17.74 -0.45
N LEU A 631 13.11 -18.84 -0.89
CA LEU A 631 13.73 -19.82 -1.78
C LEU A 631 14.05 -19.21 -3.15
N ALA A 632 13.14 -18.43 -3.73
CA ALA A 632 13.37 -17.75 -5.00
C ALA A 632 14.53 -16.75 -4.91
N ILE A 633 14.57 -15.93 -3.85
CA ILE A 633 15.67 -14.98 -3.60
C ILE A 633 16.99 -15.72 -3.34
N SER A 634 16.96 -16.84 -2.62
CA SER A 634 18.18 -17.59 -2.30
C SER A 634 18.75 -18.30 -3.52
N LEU A 635 17.91 -18.92 -4.35
CA LEU A 635 18.33 -19.51 -5.63
C LEU A 635 18.88 -18.45 -6.57
N PHE A 636 18.27 -17.26 -6.57
CA PHE A 636 18.78 -16.10 -7.29
C PHE A 636 20.18 -15.72 -6.81
N LEU A 637 20.36 -15.44 -5.51
CA LEU A 637 21.66 -15.07 -4.93
C LEU A 637 22.71 -16.17 -5.12
N PHE A 638 22.33 -17.44 -5.02
CA PHE A 638 23.25 -18.56 -5.20
C PHE A 638 23.80 -18.66 -6.62
N SER A 639 22.97 -18.40 -7.64
CA SER A 639 23.43 -18.38 -9.04
C SER A 639 24.61 -17.41 -9.25
N PHE A 640 24.76 -16.43 -8.37
CA PHE A 640 25.84 -15.43 -8.38
C PHE A 640 27.05 -15.77 -7.53
N THR A 641 26.90 -16.51 -6.44
CA THR A 641 28.04 -16.84 -5.57
C THR A 641 28.90 -17.93 -6.20
N LEU A 642 28.29 -18.87 -6.93
CA LEU A 642 29.01 -20.01 -7.51
C LEU A 642 29.96 -19.62 -8.65
N GLY A 643 29.59 -18.64 -9.47
CA GLY A 643 30.41 -18.23 -10.62
C GLY A 643 31.79 -17.68 -10.22
N PRO A 644 31.85 -16.61 -9.38
CA PRO A 644 33.09 -16.10 -8.82
C PRO A 644 33.82 -17.15 -7.97
N GLU A 645 33.10 -17.98 -7.22
CA GLU A 645 33.71 -19.03 -6.40
C GLU A 645 34.42 -20.08 -7.28
N VAL A 646 33.82 -20.50 -8.41
CA VAL A 646 34.42 -21.40 -9.41
C VAL A 646 35.58 -20.74 -10.17
N LEU A 647 35.50 -19.45 -10.52
CA LEU A 647 36.62 -18.73 -11.15
C LEU A 647 37.80 -18.52 -10.19
N MET A 648 37.52 -18.17 -8.93
CA MET A 648 38.54 -17.96 -7.90
C MET A 648 39.16 -19.29 -7.48
N THR A 649 38.38 -20.37 -7.44
CA THR A 649 38.93 -21.72 -7.27
C THR A 649 39.67 -22.20 -8.51
N GLN A 650 39.24 -21.90 -9.74
CA GLN A 650 40.03 -22.19 -10.95
C GLN A 650 41.44 -21.59 -10.87
N ARG A 651 41.59 -20.32 -10.44
CA ARG A 651 42.92 -19.71 -10.23
C ARG A 651 43.73 -20.38 -9.11
N ALA A 652 43.08 -20.83 -8.04
CA ALA A 652 43.74 -21.61 -6.99
C ALA A 652 44.06 -23.06 -7.43
N TYR A 653 43.45 -23.55 -8.51
CA TYR A 653 43.55 -24.92 -9.01
C TYR A 653 44.38 -25.05 -10.29
N GLU A 654 44.66 -23.97 -11.02
CA GLU A 654 45.68 -23.92 -12.07
C GLU A 654 47.08 -24.27 -11.53
N GLU A 655 47.30 -24.13 -10.21
CA GLU A 655 48.52 -24.54 -9.52
C GLU A 655 48.58 -26.06 -9.20
N VAL A 656 47.52 -26.84 -9.46
CA VAL A 656 47.44 -28.29 -9.14
C VAL A 656 47.17 -29.12 -10.41
N PRO A 657 48.16 -29.86 -10.96
CA PRO A 657 47.99 -30.65 -12.17
C PRO A 657 46.92 -31.76 -12.01
N GLY A 658 46.00 -31.87 -12.97
CA GLY A 658 45.01 -32.97 -13.06
C GLY A 658 43.61 -32.68 -12.50
N LEU A 659 43.39 -31.53 -11.87
CA LEU A 659 42.08 -31.17 -11.31
C LEU A 659 41.10 -30.58 -12.34
N GLU A 660 41.61 -30.04 -13.45
CA GLU A 660 40.82 -29.51 -14.57
C GLU A 660 39.88 -30.58 -15.15
N ASP A 661 40.37 -31.82 -15.26
CA ASP A 661 39.58 -32.99 -15.68
C ASP A 661 38.54 -33.42 -14.62
N GLY A 662 38.83 -33.19 -13.34
CA GLY A 662 37.89 -33.45 -12.24
C GLY A 662 36.71 -32.49 -12.22
N ILE A 663 36.96 -31.20 -12.51
CA ILE A 663 35.92 -30.17 -12.62
C ILE A 663 35.13 -30.35 -13.91
N LYS A 664 35.77 -30.68 -15.04
CA LYS A 664 35.07 -31.08 -16.28
C LYS A 664 34.15 -32.26 -16.03
N LYS A 665 34.63 -33.33 -15.39
CA LYS A 665 33.80 -34.48 -15.00
C LYS A 665 32.67 -34.11 -14.06
N MET A 666 32.90 -33.27 -13.05
CA MET A 666 31.85 -32.84 -12.12
C MET A 666 30.80 -31.98 -12.82
N ALA A 667 31.20 -31.08 -13.71
CA ALA A 667 30.30 -30.23 -14.50
C ALA A 667 29.49 -31.03 -15.54
N GLU A 668 30.13 -32.02 -16.18
CA GLU A 668 29.47 -32.99 -17.06
C GLU A 668 28.49 -33.89 -16.27
N GLN A 669 28.82 -34.25 -15.02
CA GLN A 669 27.96 -35.07 -14.15
C GLN A 669 26.79 -34.29 -13.52
N THR A 670 26.93 -32.98 -13.27
CA THR A 670 25.91 -32.18 -12.55
C THR A 670 24.92 -31.44 -13.46
N ASN A 671 25.14 -31.43 -14.78
CA ASN A 671 24.18 -30.96 -15.79
C ASN A 671 23.58 -29.56 -15.52
N VAL A 672 24.39 -28.64 -14.98
CA VAL A 672 23.95 -27.30 -14.57
C VAL A 672 23.90 -26.37 -15.78
N SER A 673 22.82 -26.45 -16.56
CA SER A 673 22.59 -25.65 -17.79
C SER A 673 22.64 -24.13 -17.59
N VAL A 674 22.30 -23.64 -16.38
CA VAL A 674 22.35 -22.20 -16.03
C VAL A 674 23.79 -21.68 -15.91
N PHE A 675 24.74 -22.55 -15.58
CA PHE A 675 26.16 -22.22 -15.50
C PHE A 675 26.72 -21.81 -16.86
N TRP A 676 26.20 -22.38 -17.96
CA TRP A 676 26.69 -22.13 -19.30
C TRP A 676 26.44 -20.71 -19.79
N ILE A 677 25.31 -20.08 -19.44
CA ILE A 677 25.02 -18.69 -19.86
C ILE A 677 25.95 -17.70 -19.13
N TRP A 678 26.17 -17.91 -17.82
CA TRP A 678 27.13 -17.13 -17.05
C TRP A 678 28.57 -17.35 -17.55
N ARG A 679 28.92 -18.61 -17.84
CA ARG A 679 30.20 -19.00 -18.43
C ARG A 679 30.44 -18.31 -19.78
N ILE A 680 29.46 -18.33 -20.69
CA ILE A 680 29.56 -17.72 -22.04
C ILE A 680 29.68 -16.19 -21.97
N THR A 681 29.02 -15.54 -21.01
CA THR A 681 29.04 -14.08 -20.86
C THR A 681 30.29 -13.55 -20.15
N MET A 682 30.91 -14.34 -19.27
CA MET A 682 31.99 -13.87 -18.38
C MET A 682 33.40 -14.41 -18.74
N LEU A 683 33.52 -15.57 -19.42
CA LEU A 683 34.84 -16.15 -19.76
C LEU A 683 35.75 -15.31 -20.67
N PRO A 684 35.24 -14.46 -21.60
CA PRO A 684 36.12 -13.66 -22.46
C PRO A 684 37.01 -12.67 -21.69
N TYR A 685 36.77 -12.46 -20.39
CA TYR A 685 37.37 -11.40 -19.58
C TYR A 685 38.30 -11.93 -18.47
N SER A 686 38.89 -13.12 -18.66
CA SER A 686 39.64 -13.91 -17.66
C SER A 686 40.91 -13.25 -17.09
N GLU A 687 41.50 -12.28 -17.80
CA GLU A 687 42.68 -11.54 -17.32
C GLU A 687 42.23 -10.21 -16.65
N ASN A 688 42.54 -10.05 -15.36
CA ASN A 688 42.25 -8.85 -14.56
C ASN A 688 40.76 -8.44 -14.41
N LEU A 689 39.90 -9.42 -14.08
CA LEU A 689 38.46 -9.32 -13.78
C LEU A 689 37.95 -7.96 -13.22
N PRO A 690 38.43 -7.42 -12.07
CA PRO A 690 37.87 -6.18 -11.51
C PRO A 690 38.23 -4.90 -12.29
N HIS A 691 39.27 -4.93 -13.13
CA HIS A 691 39.72 -3.81 -13.95
C HIS A 691 39.21 -3.89 -15.40
N ASN A 692 38.56 -5.00 -15.78
CA ASN A 692 38.07 -5.22 -17.12
C ASN A 692 36.68 -4.57 -17.30
N VAL A 693 36.56 -3.62 -18.22
CA VAL A 693 35.28 -2.95 -18.53
C VAL A 693 34.23 -3.96 -19.04
N GLY A 694 34.66 -4.95 -19.83
CA GLY A 694 33.76 -5.95 -20.38
C GLY A 694 33.18 -6.90 -19.33
N PHE A 695 33.93 -7.18 -18.25
CA PHE A 695 33.40 -7.90 -17.09
C PHE A 695 32.21 -7.15 -16.46
N TRP A 696 32.36 -5.84 -16.23
CA TRP A 696 31.28 -5.03 -15.65
C TRP A 696 30.08 -4.92 -16.60
N ILE A 697 30.29 -4.80 -17.91
CA ILE A 697 29.20 -4.86 -18.90
C ILE A 697 28.47 -6.21 -18.83
N GLY A 698 29.20 -7.32 -18.69
CA GLY A 698 28.61 -8.66 -18.48
C GLY A 698 27.79 -8.73 -17.19
N VAL A 699 28.30 -8.18 -16.08
CA VAL A 699 27.61 -8.12 -14.78
C VAL A 699 26.30 -7.34 -14.91
N TRP A 700 26.34 -6.19 -15.58
CA TRP A 700 25.15 -5.39 -15.86
C TRP A 700 24.12 -6.17 -16.68
N ALA A 701 24.54 -6.76 -17.81
CA ALA A 701 23.65 -7.47 -18.72
C ALA A 701 22.98 -8.67 -18.05
N TRP A 702 23.75 -9.39 -17.23
CA TRP A 702 23.23 -10.51 -16.46
C TRP A 702 22.26 -10.05 -15.36
N GLY A 703 22.54 -8.97 -14.64
CA GLY A 703 21.61 -8.40 -13.65
C GLY A 703 20.25 -8.06 -14.27
N VAL A 704 20.26 -7.45 -15.46
CA VAL A 704 19.05 -7.16 -16.24
C VAL A 704 18.33 -8.45 -16.64
N LEU A 705 19.05 -9.45 -17.18
CA LEU A 705 18.46 -10.74 -17.55
C LEU A 705 17.78 -11.42 -16.36
N CYS A 706 18.42 -11.38 -15.21
CA CYS A 706 17.94 -11.91 -13.94
C CYS A 706 16.59 -11.30 -13.54
N VAL A 707 16.45 -9.98 -13.59
CA VAL A 707 15.18 -9.27 -13.33
C VAL A 707 14.09 -9.72 -14.30
N LEU A 708 14.41 -9.78 -15.59
CA LEU A 708 13.45 -10.21 -16.62
C LEU A 708 12.98 -11.65 -16.39
N LEU A 709 13.90 -12.55 -16.05
CA LEU A 709 13.59 -13.94 -15.69
C LEU A 709 12.71 -14.02 -14.44
N THR A 710 12.94 -13.20 -13.42
CA THR A 710 12.08 -13.14 -12.23
C THR A 710 10.67 -12.69 -12.57
N VAL A 711 10.53 -11.65 -13.39
CA VAL A 711 9.23 -11.15 -13.88
C VAL A 711 8.49 -12.22 -14.68
N LEU A 712 9.20 -12.92 -15.58
CA LEU A 712 8.64 -14.01 -16.38
C LEU A 712 8.24 -15.21 -15.52
N PHE A 713 9.09 -15.60 -14.57
CA PHE A 713 8.83 -16.68 -13.63
C PHE A 713 7.56 -16.42 -12.81
N ILE A 714 7.42 -15.21 -12.24
CA ILE A 714 6.23 -14.86 -11.44
C ILE A 714 4.99 -14.82 -12.32
N THR A 715 5.10 -14.33 -13.56
CA THR A 715 4.01 -14.37 -14.53
C THR A 715 3.57 -15.80 -14.81
N LEU A 716 4.53 -16.71 -15.08
CA LEU A 716 4.25 -18.12 -15.31
C LEU A 716 3.61 -18.79 -14.09
N VAL A 717 4.19 -18.58 -12.91
CA VAL A 717 3.68 -19.16 -11.65
C VAL A 717 2.27 -18.67 -11.37
N LYS A 718 1.97 -17.39 -11.62
CA LYS A 718 0.62 -16.86 -11.52
C LYS A 718 -0.36 -17.64 -12.39
N TRP A 719 -0.05 -17.83 -13.68
CA TRP A 719 -0.96 -18.52 -14.60
C TRP A 719 -1.14 -20.02 -14.27
N VAL A 720 -0.09 -20.65 -13.76
CA VAL A 720 -0.11 -22.04 -13.29
C VAL A 720 -0.92 -22.17 -11.99
N SER A 721 -0.70 -21.28 -11.01
CA SER A 721 -1.33 -21.35 -9.69
C SER A 721 -2.82 -20.99 -9.71
N THR A 722 -3.23 -20.02 -10.54
CA THR A 722 -4.64 -19.63 -10.66
C THR A 722 -5.46 -20.56 -11.56
N CYS A 723 -4.80 -21.47 -12.30
CA CYS A 723 -5.39 -22.26 -13.37
C CYS A 723 -6.13 -21.38 -14.39
N GLY A 724 -5.46 -20.34 -14.90
CA GLY A 724 -6.06 -19.38 -15.84
C GLY A 724 -6.56 -18.09 -15.18
N ARG A 725 -7.62 -17.48 -15.72
CA ARG A 725 -8.14 -16.19 -15.22
C ARG A 725 -9.04 -16.38 -14.01
N LEU A 726 -8.83 -15.54 -12.98
CA LEU A 726 -9.78 -15.40 -11.87
C LEU A 726 -11.14 -14.91 -12.39
N ARG A 727 -12.21 -15.48 -11.83
CA ARG A 727 -13.59 -15.12 -12.14
C ARG A 727 -14.25 -14.50 -10.90
N PRO A 728 -15.19 -13.56 -11.07
CA PRO A 728 -15.99 -13.06 -9.96
C PRO A 728 -16.67 -14.19 -9.18
N GLY A 729 -16.80 -14.03 -7.86
CA GLY A 729 -17.40 -15.03 -6.99
C GLY A 729 -17.09 -14.84 -5.51
N SER A 730 -17.73 -15.67 -4.69
CA SER A 730 -17.58 -15.67 -3.23
C SER A 730 -16.86 -16.94 -2.76
N HIS A 731 -15.81 -16.78 -1.98
CA HIS A 731 -14.96 -17.87 -1.51
C HIS A 731 -14.69 -17.76 0.00
N PHE A 732 -14.92 -18.84 0.73
CA PHE A 732 -14.58 -18.88 2.16
C PHE A 732 -13.07 -18.75 2.37
N LEU A 733 -12.68 -18.14 3.48
CA LEU A 733 -11.29 -17.85 3.85
C LEU A 733 -10.36 -19.07 3.76
N TYR A 734 -10.78 -20.23 4.28
CA TYR A 734 -9.96 -21.45 4.25
C TYR A 734 -10.09 -22.27 2.95
N SER A 735 -10.65 -21.69 1.89
CA SER A 735 -10.77 -22.37 0.60
C SER A 735 -9.46 -22.38 -0.18
N PHE A 736 -9.28 -23.40 -1.01
CA PHE A 736 -8.12 -23.51 -1.91
C PHE A 736 -7.93 -22.27 -2.79
N ARG A 737 -9.03 -21.65 -3.26
CA ARG A 737 -8.97 -20.47 -4.11
C ARG A 737 -8.37 -19.26 -3.38
N VAL A 738 -8.79 -19.00 -2.15
CA VAL A 738 -8.24 -17.91 -1.31
C VAL A 738 -6.77 -18.18 -1.01
N ASN A 739 -6.39 -19.44 -0.74
CA ASN A 739 -4.99 -19.80 -0.59
C ASN A 739 -4.18 -19.49 -1.86
N MET A 740 -4.64 -19.87 -3.06
CA MET A 740 -3.93 -19.56 -4.31
C MET A 740 -3.81 -18.05 -4.56
N VAL A 741 -4.85 -17.27 -4.28
CA VAL A 741 -4.78 -15.80 -4.34
C VAL A 741 -3.73 -15.28 -3.37
N SER A 742 -3.72 -15.77 -2.13
CA SER A 742 -2.74 -15.38 -1.10
C SER A 742 -1.31 -15.75 -1.51
N LEU A 743 -1.09 -16.89 -2.19
CA LEU A 743 0.21 -17.28 -2.74
C LEU A 743 0.66 -16.30 -3.83
N ASN A 744 -0.23 -15.93 -4.73
CA ASN A 744 0.09 -14.97 -5.79
C ASN A 744 0.41 -13.59 -5.24
N LEU A 745 -0.32 -13.12 -4.21
CA LEU A 745 0.02 -11.89 -3.50
C LEU A 745 1.42 -11.98 -2.88
N ALA A 746 1.74 -13.09 -2.20
CA ALA A 746 3.07 -13.31 -1.60
C ALA A 746 4.20 -13.37 -2.63
N LEU A 747 3.98 -13.98 -3.80
CA LEU A 747 4.93 -14.00 -4.91
C LEU A 747 5.10 -12.62 -5.55
N THR A 748 4.02 -11.85 -5.62
CA THR A 748 4.03 -10.48 -6.14
C THR A 748 4.83 -9.54 -5.22
N CYS A 749 4.96 -9.86 -3.93
CA CYS A 749 5.89 -9.15 -3.04
C CYS A 749 7.36 -9.26 -3.49
N ILE A 750 7.76 -10.32 -4.22
CA ILE A 750 9.12 -10.45 -4.78
C ILE A 750 9.34 -9.41 -5.88
N THR A 751 8.33 -9.17 -6.71
CA THR A 751 8.41 -8.15 -7.77
C THR A 751 8.12 -6.75 -7.26
N PHE A 752 7.79 -6.56 -5.99
CA PHE A 752 7.46 -5.25 -5.44
C PHE A 752 8.60 -4.21 -5.60
N PRO A 753 9.88 -4.51 -5.33
CA PRO A 753 10.97 -3.57 -5.61
C PRO A 753 11.11 -3.25 -7.10
N ILE A 754 10.90 -4.24 -7.97
CA ILE A 754 10.93 -4.05 -9.43
C ILE A 754 9.76 -3.17 -9.87
N PHE A 755 8.57 -3.36 -9.27
CA PHE A 755 7.38 -2.59 -9.58
C PHE A 755 7.51 -1.15 -9.11
N LEU A 756 8.12 -0.91 -7.95
CA LEU A 756 8.48 0.43 -7.48
C LEU A 756 9.33 1.16 -8.52
N LEU A 757 10.29 0.45 -9.14
CA LEU A 757 11.13 0.98 -10.21
C LEU A 757 10.36 1.25 -11.52
N MET A 758 9.19 0.64 -11.74
CA MET A 758 8.40 0.84 -12.96
C MET A 758 7.33 1.93 -12.81
N GLN A 759 7.03 2.42 -11.60
CA GLN A 759 5.94 3.38 -11.37
C GLN A 759 6.05 4.64 -12.23
N GLY A 760 4.91 5.11 -12.74
CA GLY A 760 4.87 6.26 -13.65
C GLY A 760 5.44 5.97 -15.05
N THR A 761 5.71 4.71 -15.40
CA THR A 761 6.14 4.33 -16.75
C THR A 761 5.10 3.43 -17.42
N PRO A 762 5.09 3.35 -18.77
CA PRO A 762 4.28 2.38 -19.49
C PRO A 762 4.63 0.91 -19.20
N LEU A 763 5.77 0.62 -18.57
CA LEU A 763 6.16 -0.75 -18.19
C LEU A 763 5.15 -1.39 -17.23
N VAL A 764 4.55 -0.61 -16.32
CA VAL A 764 3.52 -1.10 -15.39
C VAL A 764 2.34 -1.66 -16.18
N GLY A 765 1.85 -0.93 -17.18
CA GLY A 765 0.75 -1.39 -18.02
C GLY A 765 1.10 -2.66 -18.82
N ILE A 766 2.35 -2.80 -19.27
CA ILE A 766 2.84 -4.03 -19.93
C ILE A 766 2.83 -5.20 -18.93
N TYR A 767 3.39 -5.00 -17.74
CA TYR A 767 3.44 -6.03 -16.71
C TYR A 767 2.04 -6.48 -16.28
N MET A 768 1.11 -5.53 -16.08
CA MET A 768 -0.28 -5.84 -15.76
C MET A 768 -0.99 -6.63 -16.86
N ARG A 769 -0.71 -6.34 -18.15
CA ARG A 769 -1.24 -7.11 -19.28
C ARG A 769 -0.72 -8.55 -19.29
N MET A 770 0.57 -8.77 -18.98
CA MET A 770 1.12 -10.13 -18.85
C MET A 770 0.44 -10.93 -17.74
N LEU A 771 0.04 -10.24 -16.66
CA LEU A 771 -0.72 -10.83 -15.56
C LEU A 771 -2.23 -10.89 -15.82
N GLY A 772 -2.71 -10.45 -16.99
CA GLY A 772 -4.06 -10.67 -17.50
C GLY A 772 -5.04 -9.49 -17.41
N ALA A 773 -4.61 -8.33 -16.92
CA ALA A 773 -5.40 -7.10 -16.97
C ALA A 773 -5.60 -6.61 -18.41
N LYS A 774 -6.68 -5.86 -18.65
CA LYS A 774 -6.79 -5.03 -19.85
C LYS A 774 -6.29 -3.63 -19.51
N VAL A 775 -5.24 -3.16 -20.19
CA VAL A 775 -4.70 -1.82 -19.97
C VAL A 775 -4.55 -1.12 -21.32
N GLY A 776 -5.16 0.05 -21.45
CA GLY A 776 -5.11 0.92 -22.62
C GLY A 776 -3.74 1.56 -22.85
N ARG A 777 -3.70 2.46 -23.83
CA ARG A 777 -2.55 3.26 -24.24
C ARG A 777 -2.38 4.44 -23.30
N ARG A 778 -1.12 4.81 -23.06
CA ARG A 778 -0.73 6.01 -22.28
C ARG A 778 -1.35 6.09 -20.87
N ALA A 779 -1.80 4.96 -20.31
CA ALA A 779 -2.25 4.89 -18.93
C ALA A 779 -1.08 5.24 -17.99
N PHE A 780 -1.27 6.26 -17.16
CA PHE A 780 -0.34 6.65 -16.12
C PHE A 780 -0.71 5.91 -14.83
N ILE A 781 0.17 5.01 -14.38
CA ILE A 781 -0.06 4.21 -13.18
C ILE A 781 1.08 4.45 -12.20
N ASN A 782 0.76 5.10 -11.08
CA ASN A 782 1.72 5.49 -10.05
C ASN A 782 1.35 4.95 -8.67
N SER A 783 0.71 3.77 -8.60
CA SER A 783 0.37 3.11 -7.34
C SER A 783 0.81 1.66 -7.37
N ILE A 784 1.40 1.21 -6.27
CA ILE A 784 1.70 -0.20 -5.97
C ILE A 784 0.44 -1.00 -5.59
N TYR A 785 -0.62 -0.35 -5.11
CA TYR A 785 -1.83 -1.03 -4.62
C TYR A 785 -2.81 -1.40 -5.73
N VAL A 786 -2.33 -1.38 -6.98
CA VAL A 786 -2.97 -2.02 -8.14
C VAL A 786 -2.54 -3.48 -8.29
N MET A 787 -1.54 -3.93 -7.50
CA MET A 787 -0.97 -5.28 -7.56
C MET A 787 -1.83 -6.37 -6.89
N ASN A 788 -3.16 -6.21 -6.92
CA ASN A 788 -4.12 -7.23 -6.52
C ASN A 788 -4.51 -8.09 -7.74
N GLU A 789 -5.65 -8.78 -7.72
CA GLU A 789 -6.06 -9.71 -8.78
C GLU A 789 -6.24 -9.02 -10.16
N MET A 790 -5.13 -8.79 -10.88
CA MET A 790 -5.06 -7.96 -12.09
C MET A 790 -5.97 -8.45 -13.23
N ASP A 791 -6.26 -9.75 -13.28
CA ASP A 791 -7.21 -10.37 -14.23
C ASP A 791 -8.62 -9.75 -14.23
N LEU A 792 -8.96 -9.07 -13.14
CA LEU A 792 -10.28 -8.48 -12.89
C LEU A 792 -10.31 -6.98 -13.20
N MET A 793 -9.19 -6.41 -13.64
CA MET A 793 -9.07 -4.98 -13.93
C MET A 793 -9.17 -4.71 -15.43
N SER A 794 -9.99 -3.72 -15.79
CA SER A 794 -10.04 -3.13 -17.12
C SER A 794 -9.75 -1.64 -17.01
N ILE A 795 -8.66 -1.19 -17.62
CA ILE A 795 -8.15 0.18 -17.58
C ILE A 795 -8.12 0.68 -19.03
N GLY A 796 -8.84 1.77 -19.32
CA GLY A 796 -8.93 2.41 -20.64
C GLY A 796 -7.69 3.19 -21.04
N ASP A 797 -7.82 3.96 -22.12
CA ASP A 797 -6.79 4.85 -22.64
C ASP A 797 -6.69 6.13 -21.81
N ASP A 798 -5.48 6.66 -21.64
CA ASP A 798 -5.18 7.92 -20.94
C ASP A 798 -5.70 7.99 -19.47
N VAL A 799 -5.94 6.83 -18.85
CA VAL A 799 -6.32 6.73 -17.43
C VAL A 799 -5.16 7.13 -16.54
N CYS A 800 -5.45 7.91 -15.50
CA CYS A 800 -4.47 8.31 -14.49
C CYS A 800 -4.79 7.67 -13.14
N ILE A 801 -3.95 6.76 -12.66
CA ILE A 801 -4.02 6.19 -11.31
C ILE A 801 -2.90 6.81 -10.47
N ASN A 802 -3.27 7.68 -9.54
CA ASN A 802 -2.33 8.42 -8.71
C ASN A 802 -1.79 7.61 -7.54
N ARG A 803 -0.89 8.23 -6.76
CA ARG A 803 -0.11 7.56 -5.73
C ARG A 803 -0.97 6.96 -4.63
N SER A 804 -0.62 5.75 -4.25
CA SER A 804 -1.29 4.99 -3.20
C SER A 804 -2.79 4.75 -3.40
N ALA A 805 -3.32 4.98 -4.61
CA ALA A 805 -4.68 4.60 -4.94
C ALA A 805 -4.84 3.08 -4.86
N LEU A 806 -5.89 2.61 -4.18
CA LEU A 806 -6.20 1.20 -4.01
C LEU A 806 -7.27 0.77 -5.02
N LEU A 807 -6.93 -0.22 -5.86
CA LEU A 807 -7.92 -0.93 -6.66
C LEU A 807 -8.24 -2.26 -5.97
N GLY A 808 -9.31 -2.27 -5.18
CA GLY A 808 -9.72 -3.38 -4.34
C GLY A 808 -10.63 -4.36 -5.09
N THR A 809 -10.05 -5.31 -5.83
CA THR A 809 -10.78 -6.36 -6.56
C THR A 809 -11.50 -7.37 -5.68
N HIS A 810 -11.22 -7.35 -4.37
CA HIS A 810 -11.90 -8.18 -3.40
C HIS A 810 -12.20 -7.46 -2.08
N THR A 811 -13.17 -7.98 -1.34
CA THR A 811 -13.45 -7.61 0.05
C THR A 811 -13.58 -8.85 0.91
N PHE A 812 -13.19 -8.76 2.18
CA PHE A 812 -13.53 -9.75 3.18
C PHE A 812 -14.74 -9.28 3.96
N GLU A 813 -15.82 -10.04 3.86
CA GLU A 813 -17.06 -9.84 4.60
C GLU A 813 -17.33 -11.15 5.34
N ASP A 814 -17.35 -11.13 6.68
CA ASP A 814 -17.62 -12.35 7.47
C ASP A 814 -16.70 -13.55 7.13
N ARG A 815 -15.42 -13.27 6.86
CA ARG A 815 -14.42 -14.27 6.40
C ARG A 815 -14.80 -14.97 5.09
N VAL A 816 -15.63 -14.32 4.28
CA VAL A 816 -15.89 -14.66 2.88
C VAL A 816 -15.21 -13.61 2.01
N MET A 817 -14.28 -14.07 1.18
CA MET A 817 -13.66 -13.26 0.15
C MET A 817 -14.63 -13.13 -1.03
N LYS A 818 -15.18 -11.94 -1.24
CA LYS A 818 -16.00 -11.61 -2.41
C LYS A 818 -15.12 -10.93 -3.43
N ILE A 819 -15.13 -11.42 -4.66
CA ILE A 819 -14.24 -11.01 -5.75
C ILE A 819 -15.09 -10.51 -6.91
N ASP A 820 -14.74 -9.36 -7.48
CA ASP A 820 -15.43 -8.81 -8.66
C ASP A 820 -14.52 -7.91 -9.51
N ARG A 821 -14.99 -7.54 -10.71
CA ARG A 821 -14.26 -6.72 -11.68
C ARG A 821 -14.25 -5.24 -11.31
N ILE A 822 -13.22 -4.53 -11.75
CA ILE A 822 -13.13 -3.06 -11.71
C ILE A 822 -12.94 -2.57 -13.14
N VAL A 823 -13.73 -1.57 -13.54
CA VAL A 823 -13.67 -0.97 -14.88
C VAL A 823 -13.38 0.52 -14.75
N LEU A 824 -12.26 0.96 -15.33
CA LEU A 824 -11.89 2.36 -15.50
C LEU A 824 -11.93 2.66 -17.01
N GLU A 825 -12.90 3.45 -17.45
CA GLU A 825 -13.02 3.88 -18.86
C GLU A 825 -12.01 4.99 -19.20
N ASP A 826 -11.98 5.40 -20.46
CA ASP A 826 -10.97 6.30 -21.00
C ASP A 826 -10.94 7.66 -20.29
N SER A 827 -9.75 8.22 -20.17
CA SER A 827 -9.50 9.53 -19.56
C SER A 827 -10.01 9.70 -18.13
N THR A 828 -10.24 8.59 -17.41
CA THR A 828 -10.57 8.61 -15.99
C THR A 828 -9.35 8.95 -15.14
N ALA A 829 -9.58 9.51 -13.95
CA ALA A 829 -8.52 9.76 -12.99
C ALA A 829 -8.94 9.29 -11.59
N VAL A 830 -8.02 8.57 -10.93
CA VAL A 830 -8.17 8.06 -9.57
C VAL A 830 -7.16 8.79 -8.69
N GLY A 831 -7.63 9.58 -7.73
CA GLY A 831 -6.82 10.46 -6.87
C GLY A 831 -5.92 9.71 -5.89
N CYS A 832 -5.02 10.44 -5.23
CA CYS A 832 -4.10 9.89 -4.26
C CYS A 832 -4.84 9.34 -3.02
N GLU A 833 -4.43 8.17 -2.51
CA GLU A 833 -5.08 7.49 -1.35
C GLU A 833 -6.59 7.29 -1.52
N SER A 834 -7.10 7.32 -2.76
CA SER A 834 -8.49 6.97 -3.05
C SER A 834 -8.64 5.45 -3.19
N ALA A 835 -9.84 4.93 -2.97
CA ALA A 835 -10.13 3.51 -3.07
C ALA A 835 -11.28 3.25 -4.04
N VAL A 836 -11.06 2.33 -4.98
CA VAL A 836 -12.05 1.86 -5.95
C VAL A 836 -12.36 0.41 -5.65
N MET A 837 -13.60 0.13 -5.26
CA MET A 837 -14.00 -1.18 -4.75
C MET A 837 -14.48 -2.13 -5.85
N ARG A 838 -14.46 -3.43 -5.57
CA ARG A 838 -14.94 -4.48 -6.48
C ARG A 838 -16.33 -4.17 -7.04
N GLY A 839 -16.57 -4.54 -8.29
CA GLY A 839 -17.84 -4.35 -8.99
C GLY A 839 -18.09 -2.92 -9.45
N SER A 840 -17.21 -1.96 -9.12
CA SER A 840 -17.39 -0.56 -9.50
C SER A 840 -16.90 -0.26 -10.92
N ALA A 841 -17.48 0.79 -11.50
CA ALA A 841 -17.10 1.30 -12.80
C ALA A 841 -16.97 2.84 -12.80
N LEU A 842 -15.84 3.36 -13.27
CA LEU A 842 -15.64 4.79 -13.51
C LEU A 842 -15.83 5.03 -15.00
N ARG A 843 -16.87 5.81 -15.36
CA ARG A 843 -17.19 6.16 -16.75
C ARG A 843 -16.22 7.16 -17.33
N GLU A 844 -16.21 7.29 -18.66
CA GLU A 844 -15.30 8.17 -19.39
C GLU A 844 -15.21 9.57 -18.76
N ARG A 845 -13.98 10.03 -18.47
CA ARG A 845 -13.68 11.33 -17.84
C ARG A 845 -14.25 11.52 -16.43
N ALA A 846 -14.60 10.46 -15.72
CA ALA A 846 -14.84 10.51 -14.27
C ALA A 846 -13.51 10.74 -13.54
N VAL A 847 -13.52 11.65 -12.57
CA VAL A 847 -12.37 11.98 -11.72
C VAL A 847 -12.77 11.71 -10.28
N LEU A 848 -12.15 10.71 -9.67
CA LEU A 848 -12.22 10.46 -8.24
C LEU A 848 -11.15 11.32 -7.57
N GLU A 849 -11.56 12.23 -6.68
CA GLU A 849 -10.60 13.07 -5.95
C GLU A 849 -9.78 12.27 -4.95
N ASP A 850 -8.73 12.91 -4.44
CA ASP A 850 -7.88 12.36 -3.39
C ASP A 850 -8.71 11.92 -2.17
N SER A 851 -8.31 10.82 -1.53
CA SER A 851 -8.97 10.25 -0.33
C SER A 851 -10.49 10.06 -0.47
N THR A 852 -10.94 9.70 -1.67
CA THR A 852 -12.35 9.45 -1.98
C THR A 852 -12.61 7.95 -2.18
N LEU A 853 -13.75 7.45 -1.68
CA LEU A 853 -14.12 6.03 -1.73
C LEU A 853 -15.26 5.81 -2.74
N CYS A 854 -14.96 5.08 -3.82
CA CYS A 854 -15.96 4.53 -4.73
C CYS A 854 -16.43 3.17 -4.19
N MET A 855 -17.71 3.08 -3.83
CA MET A 855 -18.29 1.94 -3.12
C MET A 855 -18.41 0.67 -3.98
N VAL A 856 -18.60 -0.47 -3.33
CA VAL A 856 -18.81 -1.76 -4.00
C VAL A 856 -20.01 -1.66 -4.94
N GLY A 857 -19.80 -2.00 -6.21
CA GLY A 857 -20.86 -1.93 -7.23
C GLY A 857 -21.24 -0.52 -7.69
N GLU A 858 -20.57 0.53 -7.20
CA GLU A 858 -20.91 1.92 -7.56
C GLU A 858 -20.42 2.26 -8.98
N GLU A 859 -21.26 2.94 -9.74
CA GLU A 859 -20.90 3.51 -11.04
C GLU A 859 -20.75 5.03 -10.95
N LEU A 860 -19.55 5.52 -11.24
CA LEU A 860 -19.26 6.96 -11.23
C LEU A 860 -19.35 7.53 -12.64
N LEU A 861 -20.31 8.42 -12.83
CA LEU A 861 -20.50 9.12 -14.09
C LEU A 861 -19.42 10.17 -14.35
N ARG A 862 -19.35 10.66 -15.59
CA ARG A 862 -18.50 11.79 -15.97
C ARG A 862 -18.67 12.98 -15.02
N GLY A 863 -17.56 13.49 -14.50
CA GLY A 863 -17.55 14.57 -13.50
C GLY A 863 -16.48 14.33 -12.44
N ARG A 864 -16.40 15.25 -11.48
CA ARG A 864 -15.52 15.14 -10.33
C ARG A 864 -16.32 14.59 -9.16
N HIS A 865 -15.77 13.63 -8.42
CA HIS A 865 -16.40 12.99 -7.28
C HIS A 865 -15.48 13.06 -6.07
N ARG A 866 -16.04 13.39 -4.90
CA ARG A 866 -15.30 13.59 -3.65
C ARG A 866 -16.05 12.94 -2.47
N GLY A 867 -15.32 12.49 -1.47
CA GLY A 867 -15.86 12.04 -0.18
C GLY A 867 -15.74 10.55 0.10
N CYS A 868 -15.99 10.17 1.34
CA CYS A 868 -15.98 8.77 1.78
C CYS A 868 -17.31 8.47 2.50
N PRO A 869 -18.34 7.91 1.84
CA PRO A 869 -18.42 7.53 0.41
C PRO A 869 -18.48 8.71 -0.58
N SER A 870 -18.24 8.42 -1.88
CA SER A 870 -18.16 9.44 -2.92
C SER A 870 -19.51 10.10 -3.27
N SER A 871 -19.47 11.41 -3.54
CA SER A 871 -20.55 12.21 -4.10
C SER A 871 -20.04 13.07 -5.26
N ARG A 872 -20.91 13.38 -6.22
CA ARG A 872 -20.54 14.20 -7.37
C ARG A 872 -20.43 15.67 -6.97
N CYS A 873 -19.29 16.29 -7.29
CA CYS A 873 -19.04 17.71 -7.07
C CYS A 873 -19.93 18.58 -7.99
N ALA A 874 -20.08 19.84 -7.57
CA ALA A 874 -20.99 20.80 -8.17
C ALA A 874 -20.72 21.14 -9.63
#